data_AF-A0A7V5AR09-F1
#
_entry.id   AF-A0A7V5AR09-F1
#
_cell.length_a   1.000
_cell.length_b   1.000
_cell.length_c   1.000
_cell.angle_alpha   90.00
_cell.angle_beta   90.00
_cell.angle_gamma   90.00
#
_symmetry.space_group_name_H-M   'P 1'
#
loop_
_entity.id
_entity.type
_entity.pdbx_description
1 polymer ?
#
loop_
_entity_poly.entity_id
_entity_poly.type
_entity_poly.pdbx_seq_one_letter_code
_entity_poly.pdbx_strand_id
1 'polypeptide(L)'
;MGDFWCKSRLEEVDPFIQQIIETEKARQERKLIMIASESICPKVVLEALATAFNNLYAEGYPPPRFTIYEKGRIEEDIDYVMVNYRRYASRRYYKGIEYADIIEATAQKRLCELFATKEYPPEAIYANVQPLSGAAANNAVYNAFLSPGDTVMGMNLTYGGHLTHGSPANRSGRFFKVVSYTADKVTGKLDYEKIKELALSAKPKLIIAGYSAYPWAPDWKAFREIADSCGAFLLADIAHTAGLVVGGVHPNPIGYADAITFTTHKSLCGPRGACILTTNPEYAEAINNAVFPGEQGGPHIHQVAAKAVCFKLAKTDEFKKLMKQVVVNAKALAEALKECGIPLAYGGTDTHLVMVDLGKIKTKNGEKLTGEIVSRIFDMAHITLNKNTVGGDVDAAHPSAVRFGTVWASQRGMGTEQMRKIAELSARLLTNIDPFFYVDTKGKVGRGKIAPNILEEVRCEVESLLEKFPADKEVQSVVYPHLFGVKGTKTEAALAETPLRRKAKIENGVLLHYGNEKAEAEMAMKEQDGIIVDSFGHFCVLVRGRRADGLLDCALSCDVRSLNRYECATGYLMNKDGGVLDEVLVIRLDETESGDEQFIVVGGHKEVDYLTHYLRMLSDGYCYADSDIYKKPEGPAVVSNLGELRPPLALLKLIGRDVLGGLSALSQDLKRLKMNQARWVVVEGERVLVAYAPYAAEHKISLIITPYPAAEQIQEKLLNKGLKAVGALAVDTLRHNLKLPIFDPLKPTPAVQLYKDGYRQMFNLKKIFFIGQDSLIEFLPKEPRLKEFSYEEPKNAPLKRTALFEEHKKLSKHIIPFAGWEMPVWYSRVTEEHQAVRTTAGLFDVSHMGLLEFEGKDATRFLDIALSNYVPFFYEGQAFYAYLCDPNGDIIDDTFTYKLGKDRYWVVVNASNTDKDIEWFKGVLEGKYIIDRKRQSLIFSGNLTMKNLKDEKAGSSRRTNVAIQGPTSLLTLVALADSPTEAAKLKGLRRSEFVWVKLAKSEIMVARTGYTGERIAFEIYIPYEDAPRVWNEILSVGAKYGVKPCGLGARDSTRTEAGLPLYGHELAGPLNITPAEAGYAAFVKYHKPFFVGREPLLEKDKKRTREIVRFRVVTKGARTVKNGDTVVSARRSIKIGTVTSAVLLPDGYQVGMALLDRTYTALGTELAIFPSPHKEVELKPLGALVIGDMTSVPERAIVIERFPPKTI
;
A
#
# COMPACT_ATOMS: atom_id res chain seq x y z
N MET A 1 -11.33 -20.76 -39.62
CA MET A 1 -11.81 -20.56 -38.24
C MET A 1 -11.35 -21.66 -37.27
N GLY A 2 -11.23 -22.94 -37.66
CA GLY A 2 -10.92 -24.04 -36.73
C GLY A 2 -9.51 -24.08 -36.13
N ASP A 3 -8.46 -23.73 -36.88
CA ASP A 3 -7.08 -23.90 -36.36
C ASP A 3 -6.70 -22.89 -35.28
N PHE A 4 -7.17 -21.64 -35.37
CA PHE A 4 -6.89 -20.61 -34.36
C PHE A 4 -7.47 -20.96 -32.98
N TRP A 5 -8.74 -21.41 -32.92
CA TRP A 5 -9.40 -21.76 -31.66
C TRP A 5 -8.90 -23.07 -31.05
N CYS A 6 -8.42 -24.02 -31.86
CA CYS A 6 -8.12 -25.37 -31.40
C CYS A 6 -6.62 -25.71 -31.32
N LYS A 7 -5.74 -24.96 -32.00
CA LYS A 7 -4.31 -25.32 -32.13
C LYS A 7 -3.33 -24.22 -31.74
N SER A 8 -3.77 -22.97 -31.62
CA SER A 8 -2.87 -21.87 -31.24
C SER A 8 -2.33 -22.06 -29.83
N ARG A 9 -1.06 -21.70 -29.65
CA ARG A 9 -0.40 -21.75 -28.34
C ARG A 9 -0.71 -20.49 -27.54
N LEU A 10 -0.65 -20.57 -26.21
CA LEU A 10 -0.88 -19.40 -25.35
C LEU A 10 0.09 -18.25 -25.69
N GLU A 11 1.35 -18.56 -25.96
CA GLU A 11 2.38 -17.59 -26.38
C GLU A 11 2.02 -16.85 -27.69
N GLU A 12 1.25 -17.48 -28.58
CA GLU A 12 0.83 -16.91 -29.86
C GLU A 12 -0.45 -16.06 -29.71
N VAL A 13 -1.39 -16.51 -28.86
CA VAL A 13 -2.69 -15.86 -28.66
C VAL A 13 -2.60 -14.70 -27.66
N ASP A 14 -1.89 -14.91 -26.55
CA ASP A 14 -1.74 -13.96 -25.45
C ASP A 14 -0.31 -14.03 -24.85
N PRO A 15 0.68 -13.45 -25.56
CA PRO A 15 2.06 -13.41 -25.10
C PRO A 15 2.23 -12.70 -23.76
N PHE A 16 1.32 -11.77 -23.42
CA PHE A 16 1.37 -11.08 -22.13
C PHE A 16 1.04 -12.03 -20.97
N ILE A 17 -0.03 -12.82 -21.09
CA ILE A 17 -0.36 -13.81 -20.06
C ILE A 17 0.73 -14.89 -19.96
N GLN A 18 1.30 -15.33 -21.08
CA GLN A 18 2.46 -16.22 -21.08
C GLN A 18 3.64 -15.63 -20.29
N GLN A 19 4.00 -14.36 -20.56
CA GLN A 19 5.07 -13.67 -19.85
C GLN A 19 4.81 -13.59 -18.33
N ILE A 20 3.56 -13.34 -17.91
CA ILE A 20 3.20 -13.29 -16.49
C ILE A 20 3.32 -14.68 -15.83
N ILE A 21 2.90 -15.74 -16.51
CA ILE A 21 3.05 -17.13 -16.01
C ILE A 21 4.53 -17.48 -15.81
N GLU A 22 5.38 -17.17 -16.79
CA GLU A 22 6.82 -17.39 -16.70
C GLU A 22 7.47 -16.57 -15.59
N THR A 23 7.04 -15.31 -15.43
CA THR A 23 7.52 -14.43 -14.36
C THR A 23 7.17 -14.95 -12.97
N GLU A 24 5.95 -15.46 -12.77
CA GLU A 24 5.55 -16.08 -11.50
C GLU A 24 6.31 -17.39 -11.24
N LYS A 25 6.55 -18.21 -12.27
CA LYS A 25 7.41 -19.41 -12.17
C LYS A 25 8.81 -19.01 -11.68
N ALA A 26 9.39 -17.97 -12.27
CA ALA A 26 10.69 -17.46 -11.87
C ALA A 26 10.69 -16.86 -10.44
N ARG A 27 9.60 -16.20 -10.01
CA ARG A 27 9.45 -15.74 -8.62
C ARG A 27 9.49 -16.91 -7.62
N GLN A 28 8.74 -17.96 -7.89
CA GLN A 28 8.65 -19.14 -7.02
C GLN A 28 9.99 -19.88 -6.88
N GLU A 29 10.79 -19.86 -7.95
CA GLU A 29 12.15 -20.42 -7.93
C GLU A 29 13.11 -19.53 -7.11
N ARG A 30 13.02 -18.21 -7.29
CA ARG A 30 13.99 -17.23 -6.78
C ARG A 30 13.64 -16.60 -5.43
N LYS A 31 12.48 -16.91 -4.85
CA LYS A 31 12.12 -16.56 -3.46
C LYS A 31 11.98 -17.80 -2.59
N LEU A 32 12.34 -17.67 -1.32
CA LEU A 32 12.10 -18.67 -0.30
C LEU A 32 10.67 -18.54 0.22
N ILE A 33 9.78 -19.41 -0.24
CA ILE A 33 8.39 -19.43 0.19
C ILE A 33 8.28 -20.20 1.52
N MET A 34 7.91 -19.50 2.58
CA MET A 34 7.70 -20.01 3.94
C MET A 34 6.23 -19.88 4.37
N ILE A 35 5.28 -19.78 3.44
CA ILE A 35 3.85 -19.75 3.74
C ILE A 35 3.37 -21.18 4.07
N ALA A 36 2.86 -21.38 5.29
CA ALA A 36 2.44 -22.71 5.80
C ALA A 36 1.25 -23.35 5.09
N SER A 37 0.59 -22.63 4.19
CA SER A 37 -0.52 -23.14 3.36
C SER A 37 -0.15 -23.31 1.89
N GLU A 38 1.11 -23.07 1.51
CA GLU A 38 1.59 -23.23 0.14
C GLU A 38 2.47 -24.47 0.01
N SER A 39 2.44 -25.05 -1.20
CA SER A 39 3.23 -26.21 -1.59
C SER A 39 3.43 -26.19 -3.11
N ILE A 40 4.40 -26.96 -3.59
CA ILE A 40 4.64 -27.20 -5.00
C ILE A 40 3.73 -28.35 -5.45
N CYS A 41 2.84 -28.09 -6.40
CA CYS A 41 2.02 -29.13 -7.02
C CYS A 41 2.86 -29.96 -8.00
N PRO A 42 2.90 -31.30 -7.90
CA PRO A 42 3.63 -32.14 -8.84
C PRO A 42 3.21 -31.93 -10.30
N LYS A 43 4.18 -31.98 -11.23
CA LYS A 43 3.95 -31.76 -12.67
C LYS A 43 2.87 -32.67 -13.25
N VAL A 44 2.91 -33.96 -12.91
CA VAL A 44 1.90 -34.96 -13.35
C VAL A 44 0.48 -34.67 -12.85
N VAL A 45 0.34 -33.94 -11.72
CA VAL A 45 -0.96 -33.49 -11.21
C VAL A 45 -1.47 -32.30 -12.04
N LEU A 46 -0.57 -31.38 -12.42
CA LEU A 46 -0.90 -30.26 -13.31
C LEU A 46 -1.27 -30.74 -14.72
N GLU A 47 -0.59 -31.76 -15.24
CA GLU A 47 -0.93 -32.42 -16.50
C GLU A 47 -2.36 -32.97 -16.49
N ALA A 48 -2.78 -33.63 -15.40
CA ALA A 48 -4.14 -34.12 -15.25
C ALA A 48 -5.20 -33.00 -15.13
N LEU A 49 -4.80 -31.82 -14.62
CA LEU A 49 -5.67 -30.66 -14.47
C LEU A 49 -6.00 -30.00 -15.82
N ALA A 50 -5.06 -30.00 -16.76
CA ALA A 50 -5.19 -29.40 -18.09
C ALA A 50 -5.63 -30.43 -19.15
N THR A 51 -6.77 -31.10 -18.92
CA THR A 51 -7.29 -32.17 -19.80
C THR A 51 -8.69 -31.87 -20.32
N ALA A 52 -9.16 -32.67 -21.28
CA ALA A 52 -10.51 -32.57 -21.86
C ALA A 52 -11.65 -32.72 -20.83
N PHE A 53 -11.36 -33.24 -19.62
CA PHE A 53 -12.31 -33.28 -18.50
C PHE A 53 -12.77 -31.89 -18.03
N ASN A 54 -12.11 -30.81 -18.45
CA ASN A 54 -12.58 -29.45 -18.24
C ASN A 54 -13.89 -29.14 -18.99
N ASN A 55 -14.18 -29.86 -20.07
CA ASN A 55 -15.32 -29.60 -20.94
C ASN A 55 -16.59 -30.38 -20.53
N LEU A 56 -16.49 -31.25 -19.52
CA LEU A 56 -17.60 -32.13 -19.13
C LEU A 56 -18.50 -31.49 -18.06
N TYR A 57 -19.81 -31.66 -18.24
CA TYR A 57 -20.82 -31.34 -17.26
C TYR A 57 -21.40 -32.63 -16.69
N ALA A 58 -21.10 -32.93 -15.42
CA ALA A 58 -21.38 -34.23 -14.79
C ALA A 58 -22.14 -34.09 -13.47
N GLU A 59 -23.26 -33.39 -13.44
CA GLU A 59 -24.06 -33.19 -12.22
C GLU A 59 -24.59 -34.50 -11.61
N GLY A 60 -24.49 -34.63 -10.29
CA GLY A 60 -24.78 -35.84 -9.53
C GLY A 60 -23.53 -36.58 -9.07
N TYR A 61 -23.66 -37.88 -8.79
CA TYR A 61 -22.60 -38.74 -8.26
C TYR A 61 -22.47 -40.04 -9.06
N PRO A 62 -21.30 -40.72 -9.01
CA PRO A 62 -21.17 -42.07 -9.57
C PRO A 62 -22.17 -43.03 -8.92
N PRO A 63 -22.66 -44.05 -9.65
CA PRO A 63 -23.58 -45.03 -9.08
C PRO A 63 -22.90 -45.80 -7.92
N PRO A 64 -23.65 -46.16 -6.86
CA PRO A 64 -23.12 -46.94 -5.73
C PRO A 64 -22.38 -48.22 -6.13
N ARG A 65 -22.74 -48.80 -7.27
CA ARG A 65 -22.03 -49.95 -7.84
C ARG A 65 -20.54 -49.70 -8.04
N PHE A 66 -20.15 -48.54 -8.53
CA PHE A 66 -18.74 -48.21 -8.76
C PHE A 66 -18.02 -47.85 -7.46
N THR A 67 -18.73 -47.24 -6.52
CA THR A 67 -18.12 -46.76 -5.26
C THR A 67 -18.12 -47.80 -4.14
N ILE A 68 -18.93 -48.86 -4.26
CA ILE A 68 -19.13 -49.91 -3.23
C ILE A 68 -18.78 -51.31 -3.77
N TYR A 69 -19.47 -51.79 -4.81
CA TYR A 69 -19.40 -53.22 -5.21
C TYR A 69 -18.26 -53.55 -6.19
N GLU A 70 -17.95 -52.65 -7.12
CA GLU A 70 -16.97 -52.85 -8.20
C GLU A 70 -15.69 -52.03 -7.97
N LYS A 71 -15.55 -51.39 -6.81
CA LYS A 71 -14.42 -50.50 -6.42
C LYS A 71 -13.04 -51.14 -6.65
N GLY A 72 -12.91 -52.45 -6.43
CA GLY A 72 -11.68 -53.21 -6.69
C GLY A 72 -11.32 -53.28 -8.17
N ARG A 73 -12.32 -53.41 -9.06
CA ARG A 73 -12.15 -53.69 -10.50
C ARG A 73 -11.94 -52.46 -11.36
N ILE A 74 -12.23 -51.25 -10.86
CA ILE A 74 -12.18 -50.00 -11.65
C ILE A 74 -10.81 -49.77 -12.32
N GLU A 75 -9.72 -50.11 -11.64
CA GLU A 75 -8.36 -49.95 -12.17
C GLU A 75 -7.80 -51.23 -12.81
N GLU A 76 -8.46 -52.38 -12.61
CA GLU A 76 -7.97 -53.70 -13.03
C GLU A 76 -8.67 -54.23 -14.29
N ASP A 77 -9.96 -53.92 -14.46
CA ASP A 77 -10.81 -54.40 -15.56
C ASP A 77 -11.83 -53.31 -15.95
N ILE A 78 -11.32 -52.25 -16.57
CA ILE A 78 -12.13 -51.12 -17.02
C ILE A 78 -13.19 -51.53 -18.04
N ASP A 79 -12.91 -52.53 -18.88
CA ASP A 79 -13.84 -53.01 -19.90
C ASP A 79 -15.08 -53.65 -19.27
N TYR A 80 -14.92 -54.45 -18.22
CA TYR A 80 -16.05 -54.96 -17.44
C TYR A 80 -16.90 -53.84 -16.81
N VAL A 81 -16.26 -52.83 -16.23
CA VAL A 81 -16.95 -51.66 -15.65
C VAL A 81 -17.73 -50.91 -16.74
N MET A 82 -17.16 -50.77 -17.93
CA MET A 82 -17.80 -50.12 -19.08
C MET A 82 -19.00 -50.92 -19.62
N VAL A 83 -18.92 -52.25 -19.65
CA VAL A 83 -20.07 -53.10 -20.03
C VAL A 83 -21.22 -52.90 -19.04
N ASN A 84 -20.93 -52.89 -17.74
CA ASN A 84 -21.94 -52.63 -16.70
C ASN A 84 -22.51 -51.22 -16.80
N TYR A 85 -21.67 -50.22 -17.06
CA TYR A 85 -22.12 -48.85 -17.30
C TYR A 85 -23.14 -48.77 -18.43
N ARG A 86 -22.83 -49.38 -19.59
CA ARG A 86 -23.74 -49.41 -20.75
C ARG A 86 -25.04 -50.13 -20.45
N ARG A 87 -25.00 -51.18 -19.61
CA ARG A 87 -26.17 -51.97 -19.25
C ARG A 87 -27.10 -51.27 -18.27
N TYR A 88 -26.56 -50.59 -17.27
CA TYR A 88 -27.34 -50.05 -16.15
C TYR A 88 -27.48 -48.52 -16.15
N ALA A 89 -26.69 -47.82 -16.98
CA ALA A 89 -26.61 -46.36 -17.13
C ALA A 89 -26.29 -45.59 -15.84
N SER A 90 -25.80 -44.36 -15.98
CA SER A 90 -25.56 -43.46 -14.83
C SER A 90 -26.84 -42.76 -14.37
N ARG A 91 -26.95 -42.55 -13.07
CA ARG A 91 -28.03 -41.76 -12.43
C ARG A 91 -27.79 -40.25 -12.44
N ARG A 92 -26.63 -39.80 -12.94
CA ARG A 92 -26.37 -38.38 -13.16
C ARG A 92 -27.37 -37.74 -14.11
N TYR A 93 -27.50 -36.42 -13.99
CA TYR A 93 -28.43 -35.60 -14.76
C TYR A 93 -28.06 -35.57 -16.25
N TYR A 94 -26.76 -35.61 -16.57
CA TYR A 94 -26.23 -35.61 -17.93
C TYR A 94 -25.67 -36.99 -18.30
N LYS A 95 -25.58 -37.29 -19.60
CA LYS A 95 -25.04 -38.55 -20.16
C LYS A 95 -23.74 -38.28 -20.95
N GLY A 96 -23.01 -39.32 -21.35
CA GLY A 96 -21.68 -39.19 -21.98
C GLY A 96 -20.56 -38.89 -20.97
N ILE A 97 -20.68 -39.45 -19.77
CA ILE A 97 -19.87 -39.14 -18.59
C ILE A 97 -19.30 -40.41 -17.94
N GLU A 98 -19.29 -41.54 -18.66
CA GLU A 98 -18.77 -42.83 -18.19
C GLU A 98 -17.40 -42.73 -17.52
N TYR A 99 -16.48 -42.01 -18.15
CA TYR A 99 -15.12 -41.83 -17.67
C TYR A 99 -15.03 -40.84 -16.51
N ALA A 100 -15.99 -39.92 -16.39
CA ALA A 100 -16.09 -39.06 -15.22
C ALA A 100 -16.51 -39.86 -13.98
N ASP A 101 -17.46 -40.79 -14.12
CA ASP A 101 -17.87 -41.70 -13.04
C ASP A 101 -16.72 -42.60 -12.58
N ILE A 102 -15.92 -43.11 -13.53
CA ILE A 102 -14.70 -43.89 -13.23
C ILE A 102 -13.69 -43.05 -12.48
N ILE A 103 -13.33 -41.86 -12.97
CA ILE A 103 -12.33 -40.98 -12.35
C ILE A 103 -12.74 -40.58 -10.94
N GLU A 104 -14.01 -40.22 -10.75
CA GLU A 104 -14.51 -39.82 -9.44
C GLU A 104 -14.51 -40.98 -8.45
N ALA A 105 -14.97 -42.17 -8.86
CA ALA A 105 -14.93 -43.37 -8.03
C ALA A 105 -13.48 -43.79 -7.71
N THR A 106 -12.54 -43.67 -8.66
CA THR A 106 -11.11 -43.89 -8.42
C THR A 106 -10.54 -42.90 -7.40
N ALA A 107 -10.88 -41.62 -7.52
CA ALA A 107 -10.45 -40.60 -6.56
C ALA A 107 -10.96 -40.91 -5.15
N GLN A 108 -12.24 -41.28 -5.02
CA GLN A 108 -12.85 -41.69 -3.75
C GLN A 108 -12.15 -42.92 -3.16
N LYS A 109 -11.94 -43.98 -3.98
CA LYS A 109 -11.23 -45.19 -3.54
C LYS A 109 -9.85 -44.87 -2.97
N ARG A 110 -9.03 -44.17 -3.75
CA ARG A 110 -7.66 -43.82 -3.35
C ARG A 110 -7.66 -43.00 -2.07
N LEU A 111 -8.62 -42.09 -1.91
CA LEU A 111 -8.72 -41.25 -0.73
C LEU A 111 -9.11 -42.05 0.53
N CYS A 112 -10.09 -42.95 0.44
CA CYS A 112 -10.45 -43.83 1.55
C CYS A 112 -9.25 -44.70 1.98
N GLU A 113 -8.49 -45.21 1.01
CA GLU A 113 -7.30 -46.02 1.29
C GLU A 113 -6.18 -45.23 1.99
N LEU A 114 -6.04 -43.92 1.71
CA LEU A 114 -5.06 -43.06 2.38
C LEU A 114 -5.36 -42.80 3.85
N PHE A 115 -6.65 -42.76 4.21
CA PHE A 115 -7.11 -42.43 5.56
C PHE A 115 -7.50 -43.64 6.41
N ALA A 116 -7.46 -44.84 5.83
CA ALA A 116 -7.77 -46.07 6.54
C ALA A 116 -6.88 -46.26 7.79
N THR A 117 -7.49 -46.78 8.85
CA THR A 117 -6.80 -47.19 10.08
C THR A 117 -6.93 -48.69 10.26
N LYS A 118 -6.36 -49.24 11.34
CA LYS A 118 -6.55 -50.67 11.66
C LYS A 118 -8.01 -51.00 11.98
N GLU A 119 -8.72 -50.05 12.60
CA GLU A 119 -10.10 -50.18 13.04
C GLU A 119 -11.11 -49.82 11.94
N TYR A 120 -10.74 -48.90 11.04
CA TYR A 120 -11.59 -48.43 9.94
C TYR A 120 -10.92 -48.71 8.60
N PRO A 121 -11.24 -49.85 7.95
CA PRO A 121 -10.69 -50.17 6.64
C PRO A 121 -11.27 -49.24 5.55
N PRO A 122 -10.67 -49.19 4.35
CA PRO A 122 -11.10 -48.28 3.27
C PRO A 122 -12.57 -48.41 2.85
N GLU A 123 -13.19 -49.55 3.09
CA GLU A 123 -14.60 -49.84 2.79
C GLU A 123 -15.56 -49.21 3.81
N ALA A 124 -15.07 -48.91 5.02
CA ALA A 124 -15.83 -48.24 6.09
C ALA A 124 -15.72 -46.71 6.04
N ILE A 125 -15.09 -46.16 5.01
CA ILE A 125 -14.88 -44.72 4.83
C ILE A 125 -15.59 -44.27 3.56
N TYR A 126 -16.38 -43.21 3.67
CA TYR A 126 -17.10 -42.58 2.57
C TYR A 126 -16.45 -41.24 2.24
N ALA A 127 -16.25 -40.96 0.96
CA ALA A 127 -15.56 -39.77 0.49
C ALA A 127 -16.38 -38.98 -0.52
N ASN A 128 -16.49 -37.67 -0.31
CA ASN A 128 -16.93 -36.73 -1.33
C ASN A 128 -15.72 -35.89 -1.79
N VAL A 129 -15.41 -35.95 -3.08
CA VAL A 129 -14.23 -35.32 -3.71
C VAL A 129 -14.58 -34.12 -4.58
N GLN A 130 -15.86 -33.71 -4.60
CA GLN A 130 -16.36 -32.63 -5.45
C GLN A 130 -16.19 -31.20 -4.89
N PRO A 131 -16.03 -30.94 -3.57
CA PRO A 131 -15.89 -29.57 -3.08
C PRO A 131 -14.76 -28.78 -3.77
N LEU A 132 -15.12 -27.60 -4.27
CA LEU A 132 -14.22 -26.72 -5.03
C LEU A 132 -13.15 -26.08 -4.14
N SER A 133 -13.41 -25.94 -2.84
CA SER A 133 -12.48 -25.38 -1.85
C SER A 133 -12.83 -25.83 -0.43
N GLY A 134 -11.93 -25.57 0.52
CA GLY A 134 -12.18 -25.90 1.93
C GLY A 134 -13.39 -25.15 2.51
N ALA A 135 -13.64 -23.91 2.07
CA ALA A 135 -14.82 -23.17 2.51
C ALA A 135 -16.12 -23.79 2.00
N ALA A 136 -16.14 -24.24 0.74
CA ALA A 136 -17.28 -24.98 0.19
C ALA A 136 -17.51 -26.31 0.92
N ALA A 137 -16.43 -27.02 1.27
CA ALA A 137 -16.53 -28.26 2.05
C ALA A 137 -17.14 -28.02 3.44
N ASN A 138 -16.67 -27.02 4.19
CA ASN A 138 -17.21 -26.72 5.51
C ASN A 138 -18.67 -26.22 5.43
N ASN A 139 -19.00 -25.42 4.41
CA ASN A 139 -20.38 -24.98 4.18
C ASN A 139 -21.32 -26.15 3.90
N ALA A 140 -20.88 -27.15 3.12
CA ALA A 140 -21.69 -28.34 2.86
C ALA A 140 -21.96 -29.11 4.16
N VAL A 141 -20.98 -29.21 5.07
CA VAL A 141 -21.19 -29.80 6.40
C VAL A 141 -22.17 -28.98 7.23
N TYR A 142 -22.07 -27.64 7.23
CA TYR A 142 -23.06 -26.79 7.89
C TYR A 142 -24.46 -26.98 7.32
N ASN A 143 -24.61 -27.00 5.99
CA ASN A 143 -25.89 -27.17 5.32
C ASN A 143 -26.48 -28.58 5.55
N ALA A 144 -25.64 -29.61 5.68
CA ALA A 144 -26.08 -30.97 5.95
C ALA A 144 -26.65 -31.14 7.36
N PHE A 145 -26.08 -30.48 8.37
CA PHE A 145 -26.35 -30.81 9.78
C PHE A 145 -26.91 -29.66 10.63
N LEU A 146 -26.89 -28.41 10.14
CA LEU A 146 -27.30 -27.23 10.91
C LEU A 146 -28.40 -26.43 10.23
N SER A 147 -29.13 -25.68 11.04
CA SER A 147 -30.06 -24.63 10.62
C SER A 147 -29.55 -23.26 11.08
N PRO A 148 -29.81 -22.16 10.33
CA PRO A 148 -29.47 -20.81 10.79
C PRO A 148 -30.01 -20.54 12.21
N GLY A 149 -29.19 -19.94 13.05
CA GLY A 149 -29.46 -19.72 14.47
C GLY A 149 -28.91 -20.81 15.41
N ASP A 150 -28.56 -22.00 14.89
CA ASP A 150 -27.91 -23.05 15.69
C ASP A 150 -26.57 -22.57 16.27
N THR A 151 -26.19 -23.14 17.42
CA THR A 151 -24.92 -22.81 18.08
C THR A 151 -23.78 -23.63 17.50
N VAL A 152 -22.70 -22.98 17.09
CA VAL A 152 -21.46 -23.60 16.59
C VAL A 152 -20.31 -23.22 17.50
N MET A 153 -19.49 -24.20 17.87
CA MET A 153 -18.28 -23.98 18.65
C MET A 153 -17.02 -24.27 17.83
N GLY A 154 -16.10 -23.30 17.75
CA GLY A 154 -14.84 -23.44 17.01
C GLY A 154 -13.70 -22.66 17.65
N MET A 155 -12.46 -22.88 17.20
CA MET A 155 -11.33 -22.12 17.72
C MET A 155 -11.45 -20.65 17.33
N ASN A 156 -11.19 -19.73 18.27
CA ASN A 156 -11.16 -18.30 17.98
C ASN A 156 -10.13 -17.98 16.88
N LEU A 157 -10.52 -17.13 15.92
CA LEU A 157 -9.68 -16.71 14.80
C LEU A 157 -8.34 -16.11 15.25
N THR A 158 -8.33 -15.29 16.31
CA THR A 158 -7.09 -14.66 16.80
C THR A 158 -6.12 -15.65 17.42
N TYR A 159 -6.60 -16.83 17.82
CA TYR A 159 -5.81 -17.90 18.43
C TYR A 159 -5.38 -19.00 17.45
N GLY A 160 -5.75 -18.89 16.18
CA GLY A 160 -5.33 -19.84 15.14
C GLY A 160 -6.47 -20.57 14.42
N GLY A 161 -7.73 -20.26 14.74
CA GLY A 161 -8.91 -20.74 14.02
C GLY A 161 -8.95 -20.25 12.56
N HIS A 162 -9.90 -20.76 11.78
CA HIS A 162 -10.11 -20.34 10.38
C HIS A 162 -11.35 -19.45 10.24
N LEU A 163 -11.41 -18.64 9.18
CA LEU A 163 -12.56 -17.76 8.90
C LEU A 163 -13.88 -18.52 8.85
N THR A 164 -13.87 -19.76 8.34
CA THR A 164 -15.08 -20.58 8.21
C THR A 164 -15.55 -21.16 9.54
N HIS A 165 -14.81 -21.02 10.65
CA HIS A 165 -15.14 -21.61 11.96
C HIS A 165 -15.93 -20.66 12.88
N GLY A 166 -16.65 -19.69 12.31
CA GLY A 166 -17.50 -18.76 13.05
C GLY A 166 -17.05 -17.29 13.00
N SER A 167 -16.20 -16.88 12.05
CA SER A 167 -15.84 -15.46 11.93
C SER A 167 -17.05 -14.62 11.48
N PRO A 168 -17.30 -13.44 12.08
CA PRO A 168 -18.40 -12.55 11.64
C PRO A 168 -18.21 -12.03 10.20
N ALA A 169 -16.99 -12.10 9.67
CA ALA A 169 -16.71 -11.78 8.28
C ALA A 169 -17.21 -12.86 7.30
N ASN A 170 -17.40 -14.10 7.77
CA ASN A 170 -17.83 -15.25 6.98
C ASN A 170 -19.32 -15.57 7.22
N ARG A 171 -19.95 -16.36 6.34
CA ARG A 171 -21.32 -16.86 6.51
C ARG A 171 -21.50 -17.60 7.85
N SER A 172 -20.49 -18.36 8.29
CA SER A 172 -20.60 -19.11 9.54
C SER A 172 -20.80 -18.23 10.77
N GLY A 173 -20.15 -17.05 10.85
CA GLY A 173 -20.40 -16.09 11.94
C GLY A 173 -21.58 -15.16 11.71
N ARG A 174 -22.18 -15.15 10.51
CA ARG A 174 -23.40 -14.37 10.22
C ARG A 174 -24.68 -15.15 10.46
N PHE A 175 -24.66 -16.46 10.21
CA PHE A 175 -25.86 -17.31 10.23
C PHE A 175 -25.99 -18.15 11.50
N PHE A 176 -24.92 -18.42 12.22
CA PHE A 176 -24.93 -19.27 13.42
C PHE A 176 -24.54 -18.48 14.67
N LYS A 177 -24.99 -18.95 15.83
CA LYS A 177 -24.54 -18.42 17.12
C LYS A 177 -23.16 -18.99 17.43
N VAL A 178 -22.13 -18.17 17.40
CA VAL A 178 -20.74 -18.64 17.55
C VAL A 178 -20.31 -18.58 19.01
N VAL A 179 -19.77 -19.69 19.48
CA VAL A 179 -19.00 -19.79 20.73
C VAL A 179 -17.58 -20.19 20.36
N SER A 180 -16.58 -19.63 21.03
CA SER A 180 -15.19 -19.90 20.69
C SER A 180 -14.35 -20.36 21.85
N TYR A 181 -13.59 -21.43 21.62
CA TYR A 181 -12.52 -21.85 22.53
C TYR A 181 -11.17 -21.28 22.08
N THR A 182 -10.20 -21.28 22.98
CA THR A 182 -8.86 -20.71 22.76
C THR A 182 -7.78 -21.67 23.25
N ALA A 183 -6.54 -21.47 22.77
CA ALA A 183 -5.39 -22.04 23.44
C ALA A 183 -5.15 -21.32 24.78
N ASP A 184 -4.60 -22.03 25.76
CA ASP A 184 -4.16 -21.47 27.02
C ASP A 184 -3.03 -20.45 26.78
N LYS A 185 -3.13 -19.29 27.45
CA LYS A 185 -2.24 -18.15 27.20
C LYS A 185 -0.80 -18.39 27.69
N VAL A 186 -0.60 -19.31 28.63
CA VAL A 186 0.71 -19.57 29.25
C VAL A 186 1.41 -20.71 28.52
N THR A 187 0.73 -21.83 28.36
CA THR A 187 1.29 -23.03 27.73
C THR A 187 1.24 -23.00 26.21
N GLY A 188 0.36 -22.20 25.62
CA GLY A 188 0.11 -22.16 24.18
C GLY A 188 -0.57 -23.43 23.64
N LYS A 189 -1.12 -24.28 24.52
CA LYS A 189 -1.80 -25.54 24.16
C LYS A 189 -3.30 -25.47 24.45
N LEU A 190 -4.09 -26.35 23.84
CA LEU A 190 -5.52 -26.49 24.15
C LEU A 190 -5.71 -27.06 25.56
N ASP A 191 -6.67 -26.50 26.29
CA ASP A 191 -7.13 -26.98 27.58
C ASP A 191 -8.49 -27.67 27.39
N TYR A 192 -8.45 -29.00 27.28
CA TYR A 192 -9.64 -29.79 26.92
C TYR A 192 -10.73 -29.76 27.99
N GLU A 193 -10.38 -29.60 29.27
CA GLU A 193 -11.37 -29.47 30.33
C GLU A 193 -12.12 -28.13 30.22
N LYS A 194 -11.41 -27.02 29.97
CA LYS A 194 -12.08 -25.74 29.71
C LYS A 194 -12.95 -25.79 28.44
N ILE A 195 -12.49 -26.48 27.40
CA ILE A 195 -13.30 -26.68 26.18
C ILE A 195 -14.57 -27.47 26.52
N LYS A 196 -14.47 -28.50 27.37
CA LYS A 196 -15.60 -29.30 27.83
C LYS A 196 -16.61 -28.49 28.64
N GLU A 197 -16.14 -27.70 29.62
CA GLU A 197 -17.00 -26.80 30.40
C GLU A 197 -17.75 -25.81 29.51
N LEU A 198 -17.05 -25.25 28.51
CA LEU A 198 -17.65 -24.35 27.53
C LEU A 198 -18.69 -25.08 26.66
N ALA A 199 -18.41 -26.30 26.21
CA ALA A 199 -19.35 -27.10 25.43
C ALA A 199 -20.62 -27.43 26.23
N LEU A 200 -20.49 -27.85 27.49
CA LEU A 200 -21.63 -28.20 28.35
C LEU A 200 -22.52 -26.99 28.67
N SER A 201 -21.92 -25.81 28.83
CA SER A 201 -22.66 -24.57 29.08
C SER A 201 -23.32 -23.99 27.82
N ALA A 202 -22.61 -24.02 26.69
CA ALA A 202 -23.11 -23.47 25.43
C ALA A 202 -24.05 -24.39 24.65
N LYS A 203 -23.94 -25.71 24.86
CA LYS A 203 -24.64 -26.78 24.14
C LYS A 203 -24.59 -26.58 22.61
N PRO A 204 -23.40 -26.53 22.00
CA PRO A 204 -23.28 -26.36 20.56
C PRO A 204 -23.86 -27.58 19.83
N LYS A 205 -24.47 -27.37 18.65
CA LYS A 205 -24.83 -28.49 17.76
C LYS A 205 -23.62 -29.05 17.02
N LEU A 206 -22.61 -28.24 16.79
CA LEU A 206 -21.39 -28.63 16.09
C LEU A 206 -20.17 -28.06 16.79
N ILE A 207 -19.19 -28.92 17.04
CA ILE A 207 -17.85 -28.57 17.49
C ILE A 207 -16.89 -28.76 16.32
N ILE A 208 -16.09 -27.74 16.05
CA ILE A 208 -15.09 -27.75 14.98
C ILE A 208 -13.71 -27.84 15.61
N ALA A 209 -13.01 -28.96 15.35
CA ALA A 209 -11.64 -29.20 15.76
C ALA A 209 -10.72 -29.12 14.54
N GLY A 210 -10.17 -27.94 14.27
CA GLY A 210 -9.30 -27.70 13.13
C GLY A 210 -8.75 -26.29 13.09
N TYR A 211 -7.54 -26.13 12.53
CA TYR A 211 -6.76 -24.91 12.73
C TYR A 211 -6.03 -24.45 11.47
N SER A 212 -5.88 -23.14 11.33
CA SER A 212 -5.02 -22.53 10.31
C SER A 212 -3.64 -22.18 10.84
N ALA A 213 -3.55 -21.78 12.11
CA ALA A 213 -2.35 -21.18 12.68
C ALA A 213 -2.12 -21.63 14.13
N TYR A 214 -2.18 -22.94 14.34
CA TYR A 214 -1.91 -23.58 15.62
C TYR A 214 -0.86 -24.70 15.42
N PRO A 215 0.27 -24.68 16.15
CA PRO A 215 1.42 -25.54 15.84
C PRO A 215 1.42 -26.91 16.53
N TRP A 216 0.33 -27.28 17.21
CA TRP A 216 0.23 -28.53 17.97
C TRP A 216 -0.86 -29.45 17.43
N ALA A 217 -0.61 -30.75 17.43
CA ALA A 217 -1.60 -31.76 17.09
C ALA A 217 -2.76 -31.79 18.12
N PRO A 218 -4.02 -31.98 17.67
CA PRO A 218 -5.15 -32.16 18.56
C PRO A 218 -5.21 -33.58 19.16
N ASP A 219 -5.86 -33.69 20.31
CA ASP A 219 -6.31 -34.95 20.88
C ASP A 219 -7.74 -35.25 20.39
N TRP A 220 -7.85 -36.13 19.39
CA TRP A 220 -9.13 -36.49 18.80
C TRP A 220 -10.04 -37.24 19.76
N LYS A 221 -9.47 -38.01 20.69
CA LYS A 221 -10.25 -38.74 21.69
C LYS A 221 -10.91 -37.76 22.65
N ALA A 222 -10.15 -36.78 23.14
CA ALA A 222 -10.69 -35.73 24.00
C ALA A 222 -11.81 -34.93 23.30
N PHE A 223 -11.62 -34.54 22.04
CA PHE A 223 -12.67 -33.83 21.29
C PHE A 223 -13.93 -34.67 21.08
N ARG A 224 -13.80 -35.99 20.83
CA ARG A 224 -14.95 -36.90 20.74
C ARG A 224 -15.72 -36.96 22.05
N GLU A 225 -15.02 -37.19 23.16
CA GLU A 225 -15.63 -37.24 24.49
C GLU A 225 -16.35 -35.94 24.85
N ILE A 226 -15.80 -34.78 24.46
CA ILE A 226 -16.44 -33.48 24.64
C ILE A 226 -17.71 -33.37 23.81
N ALA A 227 -17.65 -33.72 22.52
CA ALA A 227 -18.80 -33.70 21.63
C ALA A 227 -19.92 -34.61 22.13
N ASP A 228 -19.59 -35.83 22.57
CA ASP A 228 -20.56 -36.78 23.15
C ASP A 228 -21.21 -36.23 24.42
N SER A 229 -20.44 -35.57 25.29
CA SER A 229 -20.96 -35.04 26.55
C SER A 229 -22.05 -33.97 26.40
N CYS A 230 -22.15 -33.33 25.22
CA CYS A 230 -23.15 -32.32 24.92
C CYS A 230 -24.04 -32.67 23.72
N GLY A 231 -23.88 -33.86 23.13
CA GLY A 231 -24.64 -34.31 21.96
C GLY A 231 -24.34 -33.53 20.67
N ALA A 232 -23.13 -33.00 20.53
CA ALA A 232 -22.72 -32.23 19.36
C ALA A 232 -22.13 -33.12 18.25
N PHE A 233 -22.28 -32.70 17.00
CA PHE A 233 -21.47 -33.20 15.89
C PHE A 233 -20.03 -32.73 16.04
N LEU A 234 -19.06 -33.58 15.69
CA LEU A 234 -17.64 -33.24 15.63
C LEU A 234 -17.18 -33.13 14.18
N LEU A 235 -16.82 -31.92 13.76
CA LEU A 235 -16.16 -31.64 12.49
C LEU A 235 -14.65 -31.49 12.70
N ALA A 236 -13.86 -32.38 12.10
CA ALA A 236 -12.41 -32.24 12.03
C ALA A 236 -11.99 -31.53 10.74
N ASP A 237 -11.52 -30.28 10.84
CA ASP A 237 -10.95 -29.55 9.70
C ASP A 237 -9.42 -29.68 9.69
N ILE A 238 -8.92 -30.66 8.95
CA ILE A 238 -7.49 -30.98 8.83
C ILE A 238 -6.87 -30.37 7.57
N ALA A 239 -7.42 -29.30 7.02
CA ALA A 239 -6.96 -28.71 5.76
C ALA A 239 -5.45 -28.44 5.69
N HIS A 240 -4.85 -28.05 6.82
CA HIS A 240 -3.42 -27.79 6.96
C HIS A 240 -2.58 -29.07 7.14
N THR A 241 -3.12 -30.11 7.78
CA THR A 241 -2.38 -31.29 8.24
C THR A 241 -2.75 -32.58 7.52
N ALA A 242 -3.64 -32.55 6.52
CA ALA A 242 -4.06 -33.73 5.76
C ALA A 242 -2.88 -34.55 5.20
N GLY A 243 -1.86 -33.88 4.63
CA GLY A 243 -0.65 -34.58 4.17
C GLY A 243 0.13 -35.22 5.31
N LEU A 244 0.21 -34.57 6.48
CA LEU A 244 0.89 -35.11 7.66
C LEU A 244 0.15 -36.32 8.26
N VAL A 245 -1.19 -36.32 8.22
CA VAL A 245 -2.01 -37.46 8.63
C VAL A 245 -1.71 -38.67 7.75
N VAL A 246 -1.78 -38.47 6.43
CA VAL A 246 -1.46 -39.49 5.44
C VAL A 246 0.00 -39.96 5.53
N GLY A 247 0.92 -39.04 5.83
CA GLY A 247 2.33 -39.32 6.05
C GLY A 247 2.64 -40.06 7.36
N GLY A 248 1.64 -40.27 8.23
CA GLY A 248 1.79 -40.98 9.50
C GLY A 248 2.52 -40.19 10.59
N VAL A 249 2.58 -38.85 10.48
CA VAL A 249 3.28 -37.96 11.42
C VAL A 249 2.36 -36.97 12.14
N HIS A 250 1.04 -37.13 11.97
CA HIS A 250 -0.01 -36.40 12.68
C HIS A 250 -1.18 -37.36 12.97
N PRO A 251 -1.87 -37.25 14.10
CA PRO A 251 -2.97 -38.16 14.45
C PRO A 251 -4.12 -38.08 13.44
N ASN A 252 -4.70 -39.24 13.11
CA ASN A 252 -5.80 -39.40 12.16
C ASN A 252 -7.16 -39.25 12.86
N PRO A 253 -8.08 -38.38 12.38
CA PRO A 253 -9.39 -38.18 13.00
C PRO A 253 -10.45 -39.25 12.67
N ILE A 254 -10.16 -40.20 11.77
CA ILE A 254 -11.08 -41.29 11.41
C ILE A 254 -11.48 -42.09 12.65
N GLY A 255 -12.78 -42.35 12.80
CA GLY A 255 -13.35 -43.05 13.95
C GLY A 255 -13.67 -42.15 15.14
N TYR A 256 -13.27 -40.88 15.11
CA TYR A 256 -13.61 -39.88 16.13
C TYR A 256 -14.57 -38.82 15.56
N ALA A 257 -14.20 -38.18 14.45
CA ALA A 257 -15.00 -37.11 13.86
C ALA A 257 -16.20 -37.65 13.05
N ASP A 258 -17.34 -36.96 13.15
CA ASP A 258 -18.54 -37.27 12.37
C ASP A 258 -18.37 -36.87 10.90
N ALA A 259 -17.64 -35.78 10.66
CA ALA A 259 -17.20 -35.34 9.34
C ALA A 259 -15.76 -34.82 9.40
N ILE A 260 -14.99 -35.07 8.35
CA ILE A 260 -13.59 -34.62 8.22
C ILE A 260 -13.48 -33.82 6.92
N THR A 261 -13.08 -32.56 7.00
CA THR A 261 -12.89 -31.69 5.84
C THR A 261 -11.41 -31.37 5.66
N PHE A 262 -10.94 -31.31 4.42
CA PHE A 262 -9.60 -30.80 4.14
C PHE A 262 -9.41 -30.34 2.70
N THR A 263 -8.43 -29.46 2.52
CA THR A 263 -7.97 -29.01 1.20
C THR A 263 -6.88 -29.91 0.63
N THR A 264 -6.84 -30.06 -0.69
CA THR A 264 -5.89 -30.95 -1.37
C THR A 264 -4.54 -30.32 -1.72
N HIS A 265 -4.38 -28.99 -1.63
CA HIS A 265 -3.20 -28.24 -2.12
C HIS A 265 -2.18 -27.81 -1.06
N LYS A 266 -2.46 -28.01 0.23
CA LYS A 266 -1.54 -27.60 1.32
C LYS A 266 -0.47 -28.68 1.53
N SER A 267 -0.41 -29.29 2.72
CA SER A 267 0.53 -30.39 3.01
C SER A 267 0.33 -31.63 2.14
N LEU A 268 -0.84 -31.80 1.51
CA LEU A 268 -1.08 -32.91 0.56
C LEU A 268 -0.47 -32.66 -0.83
N CYS A 269 -0.01 -31.42 -1.10
CA CYS A 269 0.69 -31.03 -2.32
C CYS A 269 -0.05 -31.26 -3.64
N GLY A 270 -1.37 -31.41 -3.62
CA GLY A 270 -2.22 -31.63 -4.79
C GLY A 270 -2.76 -30.37 -5.45
N PRO A 271 -3.78 -30.50 -6.33
CA PRO A 271 -4.42 -29.35 -6.97
C PRO A 271 -5.28 -28.58 -5.96
N ARG A 272 -5.68 -27.35 -6.29
CA ARG A 272 -6.71 -26.63 -5.50
C ARG A 272 -8.04 -27.38 -5.56
N GLY A 273 -8.68 -27.49 -4.39
CA GLY A 273 -9.85 -28.33 -4.17
C GLY A 273 -9.94 -28.75 -2.70
N ALA A 274 -11.04 -29.42 -2.34
CA ALA A 274 -11.22 -30.03 -1.03
C ALA A 274 -11.96 -31.37 -1.12
N CYS A 275 -11.98 -32.09 0.00
CA CYS A 275 -12.69 -33.35 0.19
C CYS A 275 -13.41 -33.35 1.55
N ILE A 276 -14.42 -34.21 1.65
CA ILE A 276 -15.14 -34.51 2.89
C ILE A 276 -15.11 -36.02 3.10
N LEU A 277 -14.74 -36.47 4.29
CA LEU A 277 -14.81 -37.88 4.70
C LEU A 277 -15.79 -38.07 5.86
N THR A 278 -16.40 -39.24 5.93
CA THR A 278 -17.16 -39.70 7.09
C THR A 278 -17.12 -41.22 7.14
N THR A 279 -17.34 -41.80 8.32
CA THR A 279 -17.51 -43.26 8.51
C THR A 279 -18.98 -43.65 8.65
N ASN A 280 -19.90 -42.68 8.64
CA ASN A 280 -21.35 -42.92 8.73
C ASN A 280 -22.01 -42.80 7.34
N PRO A 281 -22.70 -43.85 6.84
CA PRO A 281 -23.34 -43.83 5.53
C PRO A 281 -24.49 -42.82 5.39
N GLU A 282 -25.27 -42.58 6.44
CA GLU A 282 -26.36 -41.59 6.44
C GLU A 282 -25.79 -40.17 6.35
N TYR A 283 -24.68 -39.92 7.06
CA TYR A 283 -23.98 -38.64 6.98
C TYR A 283 -23.36 -38.44 5.60
N ALA A 284 -22.86 -39.51 4.97
CA ALA A 284 -22.32 -39.44 3.60
C ALA A 284 -23.40 -39.01 2.59
N GLU A 285 -24.63 -39.54 2.71
CA GLU A 285 -25.77 -39.14 1.88
C GLU A 285 -26.17 -37.68 2.13
N ALA A 286 -26.29 -37.26 3.40
CA ALA A 286 -26.60 -35.88 3.76
C ALA A 286 -25.54 -34.89 3.21
N ILE A 287 -24.26 -35.24 3.34
CA ILE A 287 -23.13 -34.45 2.82
C ILE A 287 -23.19 -34.38 1.29
N ASN A 288 -23.45 -35.50 0.60
CA ASN A 288 -23.60 -35.49 -0.86
C ASN A 288 -24.72 -34.55 -1.30
N ASN A 289 -25.90 -34.63 -0.70
CA ASN A 289 -27.03 -33.74 -1.01
C ASN A 289 -26.71 -32.27 -0.70
N ALA A 290 -25.95 -32.01 0.37
CA ALA A 290 -25.53 -30.67 0.72
C ALA A 290 -24.45 -30.10 -0.22
N VAL A 291 -23.56 -30.93 -0.78
CA VAL A 291 -22.60 -30.51 -1.80
C VAL A 291 -23.30 -30.27 -3.14
N PHE A 292 -24.11 -31.22 -3.61
CA PHE A 292 -24.94 -31.09 -4.80
C PHE A 292 -26.30 -31.77 -4.55
N PRO A 293 -27.43 -31.08 -4.78
CA PRO A 293 -27.57 -29.76 -5.42
C PRO A 293 -27.45 -28.55 -4.47
N GLY A 294 -27.01 -28.74 -3.22
CA GLY A 294 -26.97 -27.67 -2.22
C GLY A 294 -26.00 -26.53 -2.52
N GLU A 295 -24.70 -26.74 -2.34
CA GLU A 295 -23.68 -25.68 -2.43
C GLU A 295 -23.12 -25.47 -3.84
N GLN A 296 -23.18 -26.49 -4.71
CA GLN A 296 -22.51 -26.50 -6.02
C GLN A 296 -23.43 -27.04 -7.13
N GLY A 297 -23.10 -26.74 -8.40
CA GLY A 297 -23.66 -27.37 -9.61
C GLY A 297 -22.74 -28.48 -10.15
N GLY A 298 -22.44 -28.46 -11.46
CA GLY A 298 -21.53 -29.42 -12.11
C GLY A 298 -20.14 -29.54 -11.46
N PRO A 299 -19.66 -30.76 -11.13
CA PRO A 299 -18.34 -30.97 -10.54
C PRO A 299 -17.20 -30.76 -11.54
N HIS A 300 -16.07 -30.23 -11.07
CA HIS A 300 -14.87 -30.03 -11.88
C HIS A 300 -14.10 -31.34 -12.07
N ILE A 301 -14.49 -32.15 -13.06
CA ILE A 301 -13.91 -33.51 -13.24
C ILE A 301 -12.40 -33.49 -13.51
N HIS A 302 -11.87 -32.49 -14.21
CA HIS A 302 -10.43 -32.28 -14.38
C HIS A 302 -9.69 -32.08 -13.04
N GLN A 303 -10.31 -31.37 -12.07
CA GLN A 303 -9.77 -31.28 -10.70
C GLN A 303 -9.85 -32.63 -9.98
N VAL A 304 -10.93 -33.38 -10.16
CA VAL A 304 -11.07 -34.72 -9.56
C VAL A 304 -10.03 -35.70 -10.13
N ALA A 305 -9.75 -35.64 -11.43
CA ALA A 305 -8.68 -36.40 -12.08
C ALA A 305 -7.32 -36.06 -11.48
N ALA A 306 -7.01 -34.77 -11.35
CA ALA A 306 -5.78 -34.30 -10.70
C ALA A 306 -5.69 -34.72 -9.22
N LYS A 307 -6.80 -34.71 -8.47
CA LYS A 307 -6.88 -35.24 -7.09
C LYS A 307 -6.58 -36.74 -7.06
N ALA A 308 -7.14 -37.53 -7.98
CA ALA A 308 -6.86 -38.96 -8.06
C ALA A 308 -5.36 -39.24 -8.26
N VAL A 309 -4.68 -38.48 -9.13
CA VAL A 309 -3.22 -38.58 -9.32
C VAL A 309 -2.47 -38.18 -8.05
N CYS A 310 -2.84 -37.06 -7.42
CA CYS A 310 -2.28 -36.63 -6.15
C CYS A 310 -2.40 -37.72 -5.06
N PHE A 311 -3.57 -38.36 -4.93
CA PHE A 311 -3.77 -39.42 -3.95
C PHE A 311 -2.91 -40.66 -4.21
N LYS A 312 -2.65 -40.98 -5.48
CA LYS A 312 -1.71 -42.05 -5.84
C LYS A 312 -0.29 -41.71 -5.40
N LEU A 313 0.16 -40.47 -5.60
CA LEU A 313 1.47 -40.00 -5.13
C LEU A 313 1.55 -39.98 -3.60
N ALA A 314 0.48 -39.58 -2.92
CA ALA A 314 0.45 -39.52 -1.46
C ALA A 314 0.60 -40.89 -0.76
N LYS A 315 0.37 -42.00 -1.49
CA LYS A 315 0.59 -43.37 -0.98
C LYS A 315 2.06 -43.78 -0.93
N THR A 316 2.93 -43.13 -1.70
CA THR A 316 4.31 -43.62 -1.87
C THR A 316 5.15 -43.36 -0.63
N ASP A 317 6.22 -44.13 -0.46
CA ASP A 317 7.12 -43.96 0.68
C ASP A 317 7.93 -42.66 0.59
N GLU A 318 8.15 -42.13 -0.62
CA GLU A 318 8.75 -40.80 -0.84
C GLU A 318 7.88 -39.71 -0.23
N PHE A 319 6.56 -39.77 -0.39
CA PHE A 319 5.64 -38.80 0.21
C PHE A 319 5.68 -38.88 1.75
N LYS A 320 5.67 -40.09 2.32
CA LYS A 320 5.80 -40.27 3.78
C LYS A 320 7.13 -39.72 4.31
N LYS A 321 8.24 -39.99 3.60
CA LYS A 321 9.57 -39.42 3.93
C LYS A 321 9.54 -37.89 3.89
N LEU A 322 8.92 -37.31 2.88
CA LEU A 322 8.75 -35.85 2.77
C LEU A 322 7.98 -35.28 3.97
N MET A 323 6.81 -35.85 4.31
CA MET A 323 6.00 -35.36 5.44
C MET A 323 6.74 -35.47 6.78
N LYS A 324 7.53 -36.54 6.98
CA LYS A 324 8.43 -36.65 8.13
C LYS A 324 9.48 -35.53 8.14
N GLN A 325 10.12 -35.27 7.00
CA GLN A 325 11.11 -34.20 6.89
C GLN A 325 10.49 -32.81 7.14
N VAL A 326 9.26 -32.57 6.72
CA VAL A 326 8.52 -31.32 6.96
C VAL A 326 8.40 -31.02 8.46
N VAL A 327 7.98 -32.01 9.26
CA VAL A 327 7.86 -31.86 10.72
C VAL A 327 9.23 -31.72 11.39
N VAL A 328 10.22 -32.50 10.96
CA VAL A 328 11.61 -32.39 11.46
C VAL A 328 12.17 -30.99 11.21
N ASN A 329 11.96 -30.45 10.00
CA ASN A 329 12.39 -29.10 9.65
C ASN A 329 11.67 -28.04 10.47
N ALA A 330 10.36 -28.17 10.71
CA ALA A 330 9.61 -27.20 11.50
C ALA A 330 10.12 -27.15 12.95
N LYS A 331 10.43 -28.31 13.54
CA LYS A 331 11.05 -28.40 14.86
C LYS A 331 12.44 -27.77 14.87
N ALA A 332 13.29 -28.09 13.89
CA ALA A 332 14.62 -27.50 13.79
C ALA A 332 14.60 -25.98 13.62
N LEU A 333 13.67 -25.45 12.81
CA LEU A 333 13.46 -24.01 12.65
C LEU A 333 13.02 -23.35 13.97
N ALA A 334 12.09 -23.98 14.70
CA ALA A 334 11.63 -23.48 16.00
C ALA A 334 12.76 -23.44 17.04
N GLU A 335 13.57 -24.49 17.13
CA GLU A 335 14.73 -24.52 18.04
C GLU A 335 15.78 -23.47 17.65
N ALA A 336 16.15 -23.39 16.37
CA ALA A 336 17.14 -22.42 15.91
C ALA A 336 16.69 -20.97 16.09
N LEU A 337 15.40 -20.66 15.91
CA LEU A 337 14.85 -19.33 16.22
C LEU A 337 14.98 -19.00 17.71
N LYS A 338 14.71 -19.97 18.60
CA LYS A 338 14.90 -19.78 20.05
C LYS A 338 16.38 -19.60 20.42
N GLU A 339 17.29 -20.35 19.80
CA GLU A 339 18.74 -20.19 19.95
C GLU A 339 19.20 -18.78 19.54
N CYS A 340 18.59 -18.20 18.50
CA CYS A 340 18.77 -16.80 18.09
C CYS A 340 18.06 -15.77 18.98
N GLY A 341 17.41 -16.19 20.08
CA GLY A 341 16.69 -15.31 20.99
C GLY A 341 15.34 -14.80 20.45
N ILE A 342 14.80 -15.41 19.40
CA ILE A 342 13.52 -15.03 18.80
C ILE A 342 12.37 -15.77 19.50
N PRO A 343 11.42 -15.05 20.13
CA PRO A 343 10.34 -15.66 20.89
C PRO A 343 9.27 -16.29 19.97
N LEU A 344 8.75 -17.45 20.40
CA LEU A 344 7.68 -18.16 19.71
C LEU A 344 6.36 -18.00 20.48
N ALA A 345 5.26 -17.74 19.77
CA ALA A 345 3.96 -17.46 20.39
C ALA A 345 3.39 -18.67 21.15
N TYR A 346 3.67 -19.88 20.68
CA TYR A 346 3.22 -21.14 21.29
C TYR A 346 4.37 -22.01 21.80
N GLY A 347 5.60 -21.47 21.91
CA GLY A 347 6.77 -22.15 22.47
C GLY A 347 7.45 -23.23 21.61
N GLY A 348 6.76 -23.80 20.61
CA GLY A 348 7.31 -24.84 19.74
C GLY A 348 6.31 -25.32 18.68
N THR A 349 6.56 -26.52 18.14
CA THR A 349 5.69 -27.17 17.14
C THR A 349 5.88 -28.69 17.10
N ASP A 350 4.81 -29.42 16.77
CA ASP A 350 4.87 -30.81 16.29
C ASP A 350 4.21 -31.00 14.91
N THR A 351 3.96 -29.87 14.22
CA THR A 351 3.34 -29.80 12.89
C THR A 351 4.33 -29.25 11.86
N HIS A 352 3.84 -28.71 10.74
CA HIS A 352 4.63 -28.13 9.65
C HIS A 352 4.84 -26.61 9.75
N LEU A 353 4.39 -25.97 10.84
CA LEU A 353 4.42 -24.50 10.99
C LEU A 353 5.04 -24.04 12.31
N VAL A 354 5.58 -22.83 12.31
CA VAL A 354 6.17 -22.15 13.48
C VAL A 354 5.61 -20.73 13.56
N MET A 355 5.33 -20.25 14.78
CA MET A 355 4.76 -18.93 15.03
C MET A 355 5.71 -18.04 15.82
N VAL A 356 6.18 -16.95 15.23
CA VAL A 356 7.05 -15.96 15.88
C VAL A 356 6.21 -14.85 16.51
N ASP A 357 6.46 -14.56 17.79
CA ASP A 357 5.78 -13.51 18.56
C ASP A 357 6.52 -12.18 18.42
N LEU A 358 6.03 -11.30 17.56
CA LEU A 358 6.68 -10.01 17.30
C LEU A 358 6.53 -9.04 18.46
N GLY A 359 5.49 -9.20 19.29
CA GLY A 359 5.22 -8.33 20.44
C GLY A 359 6.26 -8.45 21.55
N LYS A 360 7.00 -9.56 21.59
CA LYS A 360 8.08 -9.83 22.56
C LYS A 360 9.48 -9.46 22.06
N ILE A 361 9.63 -9.07 20.79
CA ILE A 361 10.91 -8.63 20.24
C ILE A 361 11.13 -7.17 20.60
N LYS A 362 12.25 -6.88 21.28
CA LYS A 362 12.64 -5.51 21.62
C LYS A 362 13.28 -4.84 20.42
N THR A 363 12.74 -3.71 20.01
CA THR A 363 13.27 -2.86 18.93
C THR A 363 14.14 -1.75 19.51
N LYS A 364 15.00 -1.15 18.69
CA LYS A 364 15.95 -0.11 19.14
C LYS A 364 15.24 1.16 19.62
N ASN A 365 14.09 1.47 19.03
CA ASN A 365 13.30 2.67 19.35
C ASN A 365 12.12 2.40 20.32
N GLY A 366 11.96 1.17 20.81
CA GLY A 366 10.90 0.78 21.75
C GLY A 366 9.50 0.59 21.15
N GLU A 367 9.32 0.84 19.85
CA GLU A 367 8.06 0.63 19.15
C GLU A 367 7.85 -0.84 18.78
N LYS A 368 6.59 -1.30 18.76
CA LYS A 368 6.29 -2.73 18.51
C LYS A 368 6.40 -3.08 17.02
N LEU A 369 7.00 -4.24 16.72
CA LEU A 369 6.87 -4.87 15.42
C LEU A 369 5.44 -5.36 15.21
N THR A 370 4.97 -5.31 13.97
CA THR A 370 3.67 -5.86 13.57
C THR A 370 3.87 -6.79 12.38
N GLY A 371 2.97 -7.75 12.21
CA GLY A 371 3.10 -8.72 11.13
C GLY A 371 3.13 -8.07 9.74
N GLU A 372 2.41 -6.95 9.55
CA GLU A 372 2.42 -6.20 8.28
C GLU A 372 3.79 -5.59 7.95
N ILE A 373 4.49 -5.07 8.96
CA ILE A 373 5.84 -4.51 8.79
C ILE A 373 6.80 -5.62 8.40
N VAL A 374 6.78 -6.71 9.16
CA VAL A 374 7.71 -7.83 9.00
C VAL A 374 7.49 -8.54 7.67
N SER A 375 6.25 -8.88 7.30
CA SER A 375 5.98 -9.62 6.06
C SER A 375 6.41 -8.86 4.80
N ARG A 376 6.30 -7.52 4.79
CA ARG A 376 6.77 -6.69 3.68
C ARG A 376 8.30 -6.69 3.56
N ILE A 377 9.00 -6.49 4.68
CA ILE A 377 10.47 -6.45 4.70
C ILE A 377 11.06 -7.81 4.37
N PHE A 378 10.48 -8.89 4.88
CA PHE A 378 10.87 -10.25 4.55
C PHE A 378 10.65 -10.55 3.06
N ASP A 379 9.54 -10.13 2.44
CA ASP A 379 9.31 -10.39 1.01
C ASP A 379 10.31 -9.65 0.10
N MET A 380 10.75 -8.45 0.47
CA MET A 380 11.86 -7.75 -0.20
C MET A 380 13.22 -8.43 0.05
N ALA A 381 13.40 -9.09 1.19
CA ALA A 381 14.55 -9.94 1.48
C ALA A 381 14.47 -11.33 0.84
N HIS A 382 13.51 -11.56 -0.07
CA HIS A 382 13.24 -12.83 -0.75
C HIS A 382 12.77 -13.97 0.16
N ILE A 383 12.21 -13.67 1.33
CA ILE A 383 11.56 -14.63 2.23
C ILE A 383 10.06 -14.31 2.27
N THR A 384 9.24 -15.11 1.57
CA THR A 384 7.80 -14.87 1.51
C THR A 384 7.11 -15.62 2.66
N LEU A 385 6.48 -14.87 3.58
CA LEU A 385 5.71 -15.40 4.71
C LEU A 385 4.46 -14.54 4.97
N ASN A 386 3.60 -14.95 5.91
CA ASN A 386 2.38 -14.21 6.23
C ASN A 386 2.34 -13.69 7.67
N LYS A 387 1.79 -12.50 7.83
CA LYS A 387 1.34 -11.98 9.13
C LYS A 387 0.23 -12.85 9.73
N ASN A 388 0.18 -12.96 11.05
CA ASN A 388 -0.80 -13.79 11.74
C ASN A 388 -1.16 -13.19 13.10
N THR A 389 -2.41 -13.34 13.51
CA THR A 389 -2.84 -12.96 14.87
C THR A 389 -2.41 -14.01 15.89
N VAL A 390 -2.23 -13.59 17.13
CA VAL A 390 -2.06 -14.47 18.31
C VAL A 390 -2.93 -13.98 19.47
N GLY A 391 -3.03 -14.79 20.54
CA GLY A 391 -3.81 -14.44 21.71
C GLY A 391 -3.40 -13.11 22.34
N GLY A 392 -4.35 -12.18 22.45
CA GLY A 392 -4.10 -10.79 22.89
C GLY A 392 -4.29 -9.74 21.80
N ASP A 393 -4.31 -10.15 20.53
CA ASP A 393 -4.66 -9.26 19.42
C ASP A 393 -6.16 -8.94 19.41
N VAL A 394 -6.49 -7.71 19.01
CA VAL A 394 -7.87 -7.21 18.97
C VAL A 394 -8.58 -7.62 17.67
N ASP A 395 -7.86 -7.63 16.54
CA ASP A 395 -8.40 -7.98 15.22
C ASP A 395 -7.32 -8.49 14.25
N ALA A 396 -7.74 -8.97 13.09
CA ALA A 396 -6.85 -9.47 12.04
C ALA A 396 -6.12 -8.38 11.22
N ALA A 397 -6.50 -7.11 11.38
CA ALA A 397 -5.84 -5.99 10.72
C ALA A 397 -4.55 -5.59 11.45
N HIS A 398 -4.46 -5.87 12.75
CA HIS A 398 -3.32 -5.52 13.61
C HIS A 398 -2.62 -6.75 14.22
N PRO A 399 -2.10 -7.69 13.40
CA PRO A 399 -1.49 -8.92 13.90
C PRO A 399 -0.13 -8.66 14.57
N SER A 400 0.12 -9.35 15.70
CA SER A 400 1.39 -9.29 16.44
C SER A 400 2.31 -10.50 16.22
N ALA A 401 2.06 -11.33 15.20
CA ALA A 401 2.91 -12.47 14.85
C ALA A 401 3.14 -12.62 13.34
N VAL A 402 4.11 -13.47 13.00
CA VAL A 402 4.31 -14.02 11.64
C VAL A 402 4.43 -15.53 11.69
N ARG A 403 3.91 -16.18 10.65
CA ARG A 403 3.84 -17.64 10.54
C ARG A 403 4.78 -18.15 9.46
N PHE A 404 5.65 -19.07 9.86
CA PHE A 404 6.53 -19.84 8.98
C PHE A 404 5.95 -21.22 8.73
N GLY A 405 6.18 -21.77 7.54
CA GLY A 405 5.87 -23.14 7.18
C GLY A 405 6.99 -23.79 6.38
N THR A 406 7.15 -25.09 6.54
CA THR A 406 8.32 -25.82 6.02
C THR A 406 8.03 -26.71 4.81
N VAL A 407 6.78 -26.85 4.38
CA VAL A 407 6.37 -27.74 3.27
C VAL A 407 7.16 -27.43 1.99
N TRP A 408 7.12 -26.17 1.54
CA TRP A 408 7.79 -25.75 0.31
C TRP A 408 9.31 -25.96 0.36
N ALA A 409 9.96 -25.51 1.44
CA ALA A 409 11.40 -25.68 1.63
C ALA A 409 11.81 -27.17 1.64
N SER A 410 11.03 -28.02 2.30
CA SER A 410 11.25 -29.48 2.30
C SER A 410 11.08 -30.10 0.92
N GLN A 411 10.10 -29.65 0.11
CA GLN A 411 9.92 -30.14 -1.27
C GLN A 411 11.12 -29.81 -2.17
N ARG A 412 11.84 -28.72 -1.88
CA ARG A 412 13.10 -28.35 -2.57
C ARG A 412 14.32 -29.14 -2.07
N GLY A 413 14.15 -30.02 -1.08
CA GLY A 413 15.22 -30.86 -0.52
C GLY A 413 15.99 -30.24 0.65
N MET A 414 15.51 -29.13 1.23
CA MET A 414 16.19 -28.49 2.38
C MET A 414 16.01 -29.31 3.66
N GLY A 415 17.07 -29.40 4.47
CA GLY A 415 17.10 -30.10 5.76
C GLY A 415 17.27 -29.16 6.97
N THR A 416 17.66 -29.72 8.11
CA THR A 416 17.78 -29.01 9.40
C THR A 416 18.84 -27.91 9.38
N GLU A 417 19.98 -28.12 8.72
CA GLU A 417 21.03 -27.10 8.59
C GLU A 417 20.53 -25.86 7.83
N GLN A 418 19.74 -26.07 6.77
CA GLN A 418 19.12 -24.96 6.04
C GLN A 418 18.06 -24.25 6.90
N MET A 419 17.31 -24.97 7.74
CA MET A 419 16.37 -24.34 8.68
C MET A 419 17.08 -23.46 9.71
N ARG A 420 18.26 -23.90 10.22
CA ARG A 420 19.09 -23.07 11.10
C ARG A 420 19.54 -21.79 10.37
N LYS A 421 20.02 -21.91 9.13
CA LYS A 421 20.41 -20.74 8.34
C LYS A 421 19.24 -19.77 8.12
N ILE A 422 18.05 -20.29 7.83
CA ILE A 422 16.83 -19.47 7.67
C ILE A 422 16.48 -18.76 8.99
N ALA A 423 16.65 -19.42 10.14
CA ALA A 423 16.45 -18.81 11.45
C ALA A 423 17.42 -17.64 11.70
N GLU A 424 18.71 -17.83 11.41
CA GLU A 424 19.74 -16.79 11.56
C GLU A 424 19.44 -15.55 10.70
N LEU A 425 19.08 -15.76 9.43
CA LEU A 425 18.70 -14.68 8.50
C LEU A 425 17.43 -13.96 8.99
N SER A 426 16.44 -14.72 9.46
CA SER A 426 15.21 -14.16 10.01
C SER A 426 15.48 -13.33 11.27
N ALA A 427 16.35 -13.80 12.17
CA ALA A 427 16.73 -13.09 13.38
C ALA A 427 17.48 -11.79 13.07
N ARG A 428 18.40 -11.80 12.09
CA ARG A 428 19.11 -10.60 11.60
C ARG A 428 18.14 -9.53 11.09
N LEU A 429 17.14 -9.92 10.31
CA LEU A 429 16.09 -9.01 9.85
C LEU A 429 15.27 -8.47 11.02
N LEU A 430 14.67 -9.35 11.83
CA LEU A 430 13.76 -8.97 12.92
C LEU A 430 14.39 -7.99 13.92
N THR A 431 15.68 -8.16 14.23
CA THR A 431 16.41 -7.33 15.20
C THR A 431 16.93 -6.00 14.64
N ASN A 432 16.85 -5.80 13.32
CA ASN A 432 17.30 -4.58 12.64
C ASN A 432 16.19 -3.82 11.90
N ILE A 433 14.93 -4.21 12.12
CA ILE A 433 13.78 -3.41 11.69
C ILE A 433 13.44 -2.41 12.78
N ASP A 434 13.37 -1.14 12.40
CA ASP A 434 12.90 -0.07 13.26
C ASP A 434 11.47 0.32 12.84
N PRO A 435 10.44 0.01 13.64
CA PRO A 435 9.06 0.31 13.31
C PRO A 435 8.70 1.76 13.65
N PHE A 436 7.74 2.32 12.93
CA PHE A 436 7.14 3.62 13.22
C PHE A 436 5.66 3.65 12.77
N PHE A 437 4.89 4.59 13.33
CA PHE A 437 3.45 4.65 13.09
C PHE A 437 2.98 6.07 12.78
N TYR A 438 2.03 6.17 11.85
CA TYR A 438 1.30 7.40 11.58
C TYR A 438 -0.18 7.08 11.37
N VAL A 439 -1.02 8.11 11.29
CA VAL A 439 -2.47 7.95 11.05
C VAL A 439 -2.77 8.20 9.58
N ASP A 440 -3.62 7.38 8.98
CA ASP A 440 -4.25 7.63 7.68
C ASP A 440 -5.79 7.68 7.82
N THR A 441 -6.51 7.79 6.71
CA THR A 441 -7.98 7.88 6.72
C THR A 441 -8.68 6.60 7.20
N LYS A 442 -7.95 5.49 7.33
CA LYS A 442 -8.45 4.18 7.79
C LYS A 442 -8.02 3.87 9.22
N GLY A 443 -7.02 4.57 9.77
CA GLY A 443 -6.60 4.44 11.17
C GLY A 443 -5.09 4.54 11.35
N LYS A 444 -4.57 3.91 12.42
CA LYS A 444 -3.14 3.84 12.69
C LYS A 444 -2.48 2.85 11.72
N VAL A 445 -1.41 3.28 11.06
CA VAL A 445 -0.67 2.50 10.08
C VAL A 445 0.75 2.27 10.57
N GLY A 446 1.18 1.00 10.61
CA GLY A 446 2.56 0.62 10.91
C GLY A 446 3.43 0.54 9.66
N ARG A 447 4.66 1.05 9.74
CA ARG A 447 5.74 0.91 8.76
C ARG A 447 7.04 0.57 9.47
N GLY A 448 8.04 0.11 8.73
CA GLY A 448 9.37 -0.15 9.28
C GLY A 448 10.45 0.29 8.30
N LYS A 449 11.61 0.63 8.86
CA LYS A 449 12.84 0.89 8.12
C LYS A 449 13.90 -0.15 8.48
N ILE A 450 14.72 -0.53 7.51
CA ILE A 450 15.90 -1.37 7.70
C ILE A 450 17.10 -0.74 7.00
N ALA A 451 18.31 -1.02 7.48
CA ALA A 451 19.53 -0.56 6.82
C ALA A 451 19.68 -1.23 5.43
N PRO A 452 20.00 -0.46 4.36
CA PRO A 452 20.16 -1.01 3.01
C PRO A 452 21.10 -2.22 2.93
N ASN A 453 22.26 -2.14 3.59
CA ASN A 453 23.28 -3.20 3.54
C ASN A 453 22.79 -4.51 4.19
N ILE A 454 22.06 -4.43 5.31
CA ILE A 454 21.54 -5.64 5.99
C ILE A 454 20.50 -6.34 5.11
N LEU A 455 19.59 -5.57 4.50
CA LEU A 455 18.58 -6.12 3.60
C LEU A 455 19.24 -6.80 2.40
N GLU A 456 20.28 -6.17 1.86
CA GLU A 456 21.05 -6.66 0.73
C GLU A 456 21.81 -7.96 1.04
N GLU A 457 22.58 -7.97 2.13
CA GLU A 457 23.35 -9.14 2.57
C GLU A 457 22.43 -10.36 2.77
N VAL A 458 21.30 -10.17 3.47
CA VAL A 458 20.33 -11.25 3.70
C VAL A 458 19.77 -11.75 2.39
N ARG A 459 19.42 -10.86 1.45
CA ARG A 459 18.88 -11.26 0.15
C ARG A 459 19.88 -12.10 -0.64
N CYS A 460 21.14 -11.68 -0.72
CA CYS A 460 22.21 -12.43 -1.37
C CYS A 460 22.41 -13.82 -0.73
N GLU A 461 22.35 -13.91 0.59
CA GLU A 461 22.45 -15.20 1.30
C GLU A 461 21.24 -16.12 1.05
N VAL A 462 20.03 -15.54 0.94
CA VAL A 462 18.83 -16.30 0.54
C VAL A 462 18.96 -16.80 -0.89
N GLU A 463 19.40 -15.95 -1.83
CA GLU A 463 19.60 -16.33 -3.23
C GLU A 463 20.62 -17.48 -3.35
N SER A 464 21.78 -17.36 -2.69
CA SER A 464 22.81 -18.41 -2.66
C SER A 464 22.29 -19.72 -2.05
N LEU A 465 21.37 -19.64 -1.08
CA LEU A 465 20.70 -20.81 -0.54
C LEU A 465 19.76 -21.46 -1.58
N LEU A 466 18.95 -20.67 -2.29
CA LEU A 466 17.99 -21.19 -3.27
C LEU A 466 18.66 -21.81 -4.50
N GLU A 467 19.80 -21.27 -4.95
CA GLU A 467 20.59 -21.83 -6.06
C GLU A 467 21.03 -23.28 -5.81
N LYS A 468 21.31 -23.63 -4.55
CA LYS A 468 21.71 -24.99 -4.15
C LYS A 468 20.53 -25.97 -4.07
N PHE A 469 19.31 -25.46 -3.99
CA PHE A 469 18.09 -26.23 -3.81
C PHE A 469 17.02 -25.80 -4.82
N PRO A 470 17.22 -25.97 -6.13
CA PRO A 470 16.25 -25.52 -7.12
C PRO A 470 14.95 -26.33 -7.05
N ALA A 471 13.80 -25.67 -7.21
CA ALA A 471 12.50 -26.37 -7.28
C ALA A 471 12.29 -26.99 -8.66
N ASP A 472 12.64 -26.26 -9.72
CA ASP A 472 12.66 -26.73 -11.10
C ASP A 472 13.93 -26.25 -11.82
N LYS A 473 14.80 -27.19 -12.20
CA LYS A 473 16.09 -26.90 -12.85
C LYS A 473 15.94 -26.23 -14.22
N GLU A 474 14.78 -26.36 -14.87
CA GLU A 474 14.53 -25.78 -16.20
C GLU A 474 14.22 -24.28 -16.17
N VAL A 475 13.92 -23.71 -14.99
CA VAL A 475 13.45 -22.31 -14.82
C VAL A 475 14.57 -21.28 -14.79
N GLN A 476 15.82 -21.72 -14.64
CA GLN A 476 16.96 -20.84 -14.43
C GLN A 476 17.24 -19.87 -15.60
N SER A 477 16.68 -20.12 -16.79
CA SER A 477 16.83 -19.26 -17.98
C SER A 477 15.83 -18.09 -18.06
N VAL A 478 14.74 -18.11 -17.27
CA VAL A 478 13.70 -17.08 -17.31
C VAL A 478 14.12 -15.84 -16.53
N VAL A 479 14.00 -14.66 -17.13
CA VAL A 479 14.30 -13.37 -16.50
C VAL A 479 13.19 -13.01 -15.50
N TYR A 480 13.53 -12.93 -14.20
CA TYR A 480 12.63 -12.38 -13.19
C TYR A 480 12.94 -10.88 -13.04
N PRO A 481 12.05 -9.97 -13.47
CA PRO A 481 12.31 -8.52 -13.52
C PRO A 481 12.45 -7.86 -12.14
N HIS A 482 12.22 -8.62 -11.07
CA HIS A 482 12.41 -8.19 -9.69
C HIS A 482 13.52 -8.98 -8.97
N LEU A 483 14.23 -9.89 -9.66
CA LEU A 483 15.51 -10.38 -9.15
C LEU A 483 16.59 -9.44 -9.60
N PHE A 484 17.37 -9.02 -8.64
CA PHE A 484 18.49 -8.17 -8.85
C PHE A 484 19.58 -8.83 -8.02
N GLY A 485 20.40 -9.69 -8.62
CA GLY A 485 21.43 -10.42 -7.87
C GLY A 485 22.73 -9.64 -7.92
N VAL A 486 23.43 -9.55 -6.78
CA VAL A 486 24.85 -9.15 -6.74
C VAL A 486 25.64 -10.45 -6.74
N LYS A 487 26.36 -10.72 -7.83
CA LYS A 487 27.15 -11.93 -8.15
C LYS A 487 26.39 -13.08 -8.81
N GLY A 488 26.94 -13.53 -9.93
CA GLY A 488 26.98 -14.96 -10.24
C GLY A 488 25.97 -15.54 -11.23
N THR A 489 25.01 -14.77 -11.75
CA THR A 489 24.33 -15.20 -12.99
C THR A 489 25.18 -14.80 -14.18
N LYS A 490 25.31 -15.71 -15.16
CA LYS A 490 26.23 -15.78 -16.31
C LYS A 490 26.47 -14.50 -17.15
N THR A 491 25.92 -13.35 -16.79
CA THR A 491 26.15 -12.05 -17.41
C THR A 491 27.57 -11.55 -17.22
N GLU A 492 28.26 -11.80 -16.09
CA GLU A 492 29.68 -11.41 -15.99
C GLU A 492 30.54 -12.19 -17.00
N ALA A 493 30.33 -13.49 -17.18
CA ALA A 493 31.10 -14.25 -18.18
C ALA A 493 30.72 -13.87 -19.63
N ALA A 494 29.46 -13.49 -19.89
CA ALA A 494 29.00 -13.09 -21.22
C ALA A 494 29.32 -11.61 -21.57
N LEU A 495 29.48 -10.74 -20.57
CA LEU A 495 29.88 -9.33 -20.74
C LEU A 495 31.38 -9.09 -20.51
N ALA A 496 32.09 -10.00 -19.81
CA ALA A 496 33.53 -9.86 -19.58
C ALA A 496 34.39 -10.14 -20.82
N GLU A 497 33.83 -10.82 -21.83
CA GLU A 497 34.45 -10.96 -23.15
C GLU A 497 33.66 -10.16 -24.21
N THR A 498 33.68 -8.84 -24.11
CA THR A 498 33.32 -8.02 -25.26
C THR A 498 34.34 -8.26 -26.39
N PRO A 499 33.95 -8.24 -27.68
CA PRO A 499 34.89 -8.24 -28.79
C PRO A 499 35.94 -7.13 -28.70
N LEU A 500 35.63 -6.05 -27.96
CA LEU A 500 36.53 -4.96 -27.58
C LEU A 500 37.72 -5.41 -26.72
N ARG A 501 37.50 -6.33 -25.77
CA ARG A 501 38.58 -6.98 -25.01
C ARG A 501 39.33 -8.03 -25.84
N ARG A 502 38.68 -8.67 -26.83
CA ARG A 502 39.30 -9.70 -27.69
C ARG A 502 40.28 -9.14 -28.74
N LYS A 503 40.13 -7.88 -29.18
CA LYS A 503 41.00 -7.25 -30.20
C LYS A 503 42.26 -6.58 -29.65
N ALA A 504 42.58 -6.75 -28.37
CA ALA A 504 43.71 -6.11 -27.72
C ALA A 504 45.11 -6.64 -28.19
N LYS A 505 45.71 -6.05 -29.26
CA LYS A 505 47.15 -6.04 -29.59
C LYS A 505 47.61 -4.74 -30.27
N ILE A 506 48.81 -4.24 -29.96
CA ILE A 506 49.40 -3.04 -30.58
C ILE A 506 49.77 -3.29 -32.05
N GLU A 507 49.15 -2.56 -32.98
CA GLU A 507 49.59 -2.41 -34.37
C GLU A 507 49.58 -0.92 -34.77
N ASN A 508 50.65 -0.44 -35.41
CA ASN A 508 50.74 0.89 -36.04
C ASN A 508 50.39 2.11 -35.16
N GLY A 509 50.79 2.11 -33.89
CA GLY A 509 50.63 3.28 -33.01
C GLY A 509 49.24 3.45 -32.38
N VAL A 510 48.34 2.49 -32.59
CA VAL A 510 47.07 2.38 -31.85
C VAL A 510 47.28 1.42 -30.67
N LEU A 511 47.13 1.94 -29.44
CA LEU A 511 47.30 1.14 -28.22
C LEU A 511 46.08 0.22 -28.03
N LEU A 512 46.36 -1.06 -27.83
CA LEU A 512 45.36 -2.11 -27.64
C LEU A 512 45.82 -3.07 -26.51
N HIS A 513 46.22 -2.55 -25.34
CA HIS A 513 46.38 -3.36 -24.12
C HIS A 513 45.96 -2.59 -22.87
N TYR A 514 44.99 -3.15 -22.15
CA TYR A 514 44.50 -2.74 -20.83
C TYR A 514 45.38 -3.42 -19.78
N GLY A 515 46.47 -2.79 -19.36
CA GLY A 515 47.41 -3.46 -18.44
C GLY A 515 48.49 -2.60 -17.80
N ASN A 516 48.65 -1.35 -18.26
CA ASN A 516 49.50 -0.37 -17.59
C ASN A 516 48.68 0.92 -17.39
N GLU A 517 47.85 0.90 -16.35
CA GLU A 517 46.90 1.96 -15.98
C GLU A 517 47.57 3.34 -15.92
N LYS A 518 48.83 3.40 -15.47
CA LYS A 518 49.60 4.63 -15.36
C LYS A 518 49.97 5.21 -16.72
N ALA A 519 50.47 4.38 -17.64
CA ALA A 519 50.82 4.82 -18.99
C ALA A 519 49.57 5.25 -19.79
N GLU A 520 48.46 4.53 -19.61
CA GLU A 520 47.18 4.86 -20.23
C GLU A 520 46.62 6.20 -19.72
N ALA A 521 46.71 6.46 -18.42
CA ALA A 521 46.29 7.73 -17.83
C ALA A 521 47.21 8.91 -18.22
N GLU A 522 48.52 8.71 -18.32
CA GLU A 522 49.46 9.72 -18.80
C GLU A 522 49.21 10.08 -20.28
N MET A 523 48.87 9.08 -21.10
CA MET A 523 48.44 9.29 -22.47
C MET A 523 47.14 10.11 -22.52
N ALA A 524 46.14 9.71 -21.73
CA ALA A 524 44.85 10.41 -21.63
C ALA A 524 44.98 11.90 -21.28
N MET A 525 45.93 12.25 -20.41
CA MET A 525 46.20 13.65 -20.02
C MET A 525 46.75 14.52 -21.17
N LYS A 526 47.37 13.91 -22.19
CA LYS A 526 48.01 14.59 -23.33
C LYS A 526 47.09 14.73 -24.54
N GLU A 527 46.01 13.95 -24.61
CA GLU A 527 45.08 13.95 -25.75
C GLU A 527 44.13 15.17 -25.72
N GLN A 528 44.13 15.96 -26.80
CA GLN A 528 43.21 17.07 -26.96
C GLN A 528 41.83 16.61 -27.44
N ASP A 529 41.77 15.78 -28.48
CA ASP A 529 40.54 15.32 -29.15
C ASP A 529 39.73 14.29 -28.32
N GLY A 530 40.33 13.83 -27.22
CA GLY A 530 39.74 12.95 -26.23
C GLY A 530 40.09 11.48 -26.38
N ILE A 531 39.91 10.75 -25.28
CA ILE A 531 40.11 9.31 -25.17
C ILE A 531 38.77 8.59 -25.00
N ILE A 532 38.66 7.42 -25.62
CA ILE A 532 37.56 6.49 -25.44
C ILE A 532 37.85 5.66 -24.20
N VAL A 533 36.99 5.76 -23.20
CA VAL A 533 37.03 4.92 -22.02
C VAL A 533 36.09 3.74 -22.26
N ASP A 534 36.63 2.53 -22.14
CA ASP A 534 35.79 1.33 -22.03
C ASP A 534 35.03 1.39 -20.70
N SER A 535 33.76 1.78 -20.80
CA SER A 535 32.87 1.88 -19.66
C SER A 535 31.88 0.72 -19.53
N PHE A 536 32.13 -0.42 -20.19
CA PHE A 536 31.31 -1.61 -19.99
C PHE A 536 31.37 -2.04 -18.50
N GLY A 537 30.21 -2.17 -17.87
CA GLY A 537 30.10 -2.47 -16.43
C GLY A 537 30.19 -1.27 -15.48
N HIS A 538 30.13 -0.02 -15.96
CA HIS A 538 29.91 1.13 -15.08
C HIS A 538 28.42 1.33 -14.76
N PHE A 539 28.15 1.99 -13.64
CA PHE A 539 26.79 2.30 -13.20
C PHE A 539 26.02 3.11 -14.26
N CYS A 540 24.96 2.52 -14.82
CA CYS A 540 24.14 3.16 -15.86
C CYS A 540 22.71 2.60 -15.80
N VAL A 541 21.77 3.42 -15.33
CA VAL A 541 20.38 3.00 -15.08
C VAL A 541 19.38 3.92 -15.75
N LEU A 542 18.28 3.33 -16.23
CA LEU A 542 17.06 4.03 -16.62
C LEU A 542 16.13 4.10 -15.42
N VAL A 543 15.76 5.32 -15.02
CA VAL A 543 14.77 5.57 -13.97
C VAL A 543 13.52 6.15 -14.63
N ARG A 544 12.38 5.47 -14.48
CA ARG A 544 11.12 5.85 -15.14
C ARG A 544 9.91 5.79 -14.22
N GLY A 545 8.92 6.62 -14.51
CA GLY A 545 7.64 6.66 -13.82
C GLY A 545 7.23 8.08 -13.45
N ARG A 546 5.94 8.31 -13.21
CA ARG A 546 5.37 9.63 -12.81
C ARG A 546 6.07 10.37 -11.66
N ARG A 547 6.88 9.69 -10.85
CA ARG A 547 7.61 10.28 -9.72
C ARG A 547 9.12 10.03 -9.76
N ALA A 548 9.65 9.69 -10.94
CA ALA A 548 11.07 9.49 -11.16
C ALA A 548 11.88 10.78 -10.91
N ASP A 549 11.33 11.93 -11.31
CA ASP A 549 11.91 13.25 -11.06
C ASP A 549 12.04 13.52 -9.55
N GLY A 550 10.99 13.28 -8.76
CA GLY A 550 10.99 13.48 -7.31
C GLY A 550 11.92 12.53 -6.58
N LEU A 551 11.98 11.26 -7.01
CA LEU A 551 12.91 10.27 -6.46
C LEU A 551 14.35 10.73 -6.65
N LEU A 552 14.71 11.09 -7.89
CA LEU A 552 16.06 11.52 -8.23
C LEU A 552 16.40 12.88 -7.64
N ASP A 553 15.44 13.80 -7.55
CA ASP A 553 15.63 15.08 -6.86
C ASP A 553 15.87 14.87 -5.36
N CYS A 554 15.29 13.85 -4.72
CA CYS A 554 15.66 13.50 -3.36
C CYS A 554 17.02 12.80 -3.28
N ALA A 555 17.35 11.93 -4.24
CA ALA A 555 18.55 11.08 -4.18
C ALA A 555 19.85 11.82 -4.55
N LEU A 556 19.78 12.83 -5.41
CA LEU A 556 20.94 13.52 -5.98
C LEU A 556 21.11 14.92 -5.41
N SER A 557 22.34 15.41 -5.31
CA SER A 557 22.64 16.77 -4.83
C SER A 557 22.36 17.89 -5.86
N CYS A 558 22.13 17.56 -7.14
CA CYS A 558 21.78 18.50 -8.22
C CYS A 558 20.26 18.67 -8.38
N ASP A 559 19.77 19.78 -8.95
CA ASP A 559 18.30 20.01 -9.12
C ASP A 559 17.78 19.31 -10.37
N VAL A 560 17.22 18.12 -10.19
CA VAL A 560 16.74 17.24 -11.27
C VAL A 560 15.45 17.80 -11.88
N ARG A 561 14.60 18.40 -11.06
CA ARG A 561 13.29 18.95 -11.49
C ARG A 561 13.43 20.18 -12.39
N SER A 562 14.54 20.90 -12.28
CA SER A 562 14.85 22.05 -13.14
C SER A 562 15.22 21.69 -14.57
N LEU A 563 15.66 20.44 -14.83
CA LEU A 563 16.10 19.98 -16.14
C LEU A 563 14.95 19.99 -17.14
N ASN A 564 15.14 20.65 -18.28
CA ASN A 564 14.28 20.49 -19.44
C ASN A 564 14.60 19.17 -20.16
N ARG A 565 13.78 18.82 -21.15
CA ARG A 565 14.03 17.63 -21.99
C ARG A 565 15.40 17.72 -22.63
N TYR A 566 16.16 16.65 -22.54
CA TYR A 566 17.52 16.53 -23.05
C TYR A 566 18.54 17.47 -22.41
N GLU A 567 18.25 18.03 -21.24
CA GLU A 567 19.28 18.61 -20.38
C GLU A 567 19.87 17.55 -19.46
N CYS A 568 21.13 17.75 -19.08
CA CYS A 568 21.80 16.92 -18.10
C CYS A 568 22.49 17.76 -17.01
N ALA A 569 22.68 17.15 -15.86
CA ALA A 569 23.39 17.77 -14.74
C ALA A 569 24.25 16.75 -14.00
N THR A 570 25.39 17.22 -13.49
CA THR A 570 26.24 16.42 -12.60
C THR A 570 25.88 16.69 -11.15
N GLY A 571 25.88 15.65 -10.33
CA GLY A 571 25.66 15.73 -8.89
C GLY A 571 26.25 14.51 -8.18
N TYR A 572 26.06 14.45 -6.87
CA TYR A 572 26.47 13.34 -6.03
C TYR A 572 25.25 12.52 -5.61
N LEU A 573 25.40 11.20 -5.69
CA LEU A 573 24.49 10.25 -5.05
C LEU A 573 24.98 10.01 -3.62
N MET A 574 24.12 10.22 -2.64
CA MET A 574 24.51 10.25 -1.23
C MET A 574 23.72 9.26 -0.38
N ASN A 575 24.33 8.85 0.75
CA ASN A 575 23.66 8.10 1.80
C ASN A 575 23.15 9.03 2.93
N LYS A 576 22.33 8.47 3.82
CA LYS A 576 21.69 9.21 4.93
C LYS A 576 22.68 9.91 5.88
N ASP A 577 23.91 9.41 5.97
CA ASP A 577 24.95 9.88 6.89
C ASP A 577 25.83 10.99 6.27
N GLY A 578 25.48 11.46 5.06
CA GLY A 578 26.25 12.47 4.35
C GLY A 578 27.48 11.92 3.62
N GLY A 579 27.58 10.61 3.44
CA GLY A 579 28.60 9.98 2.60
C GLY A 579 28.22 9.99 1.12
N VAL A 580 29.13 10.42 0.25
CA VAL A 580 28.98 10.36 -1.21
C VAL A 580 29.32 8.95 -1.70
N LEU A 581 28.36 8.31 -2.35
CA LEU A 581 28.45 6.95 -2.90
C LEU A 581 29.09 6.96 -4.30
N ASP A 582 28.70 7.92 -5.13
CA ASP A 582 29.25 8.10 -6.48
C ASP A 582 28.98 9.53 -7.00
N GLU A 583 29.77 9.96 -7.98
CA GLU A 583 29.47 11.10 -8.83
C GLU A 583 28.65 10.62 -10.02
N VAL A 584 27.53 11.29 -10.27
CA VAL A 584 26.59 10.88 -11.31
C VAL A 584 26.26 12.02 -12.27
N LEU A 585 26.10 11.68 -13.54
CA LEU A 585 25.42 12.50 -14.53
C LEU A 585 23.99 11.99 -14.70
N VAL A 586 23.01 12.87 -14.52
CA VAL A 586 21.59 12.59 -14.80
C VAL A 586 21.16 13.30 -16.08
N ILE A 587 20.41 12.61 -16.94
CA ILE A 587 19.93 13.11 -18.23
C ILE A 587 18.41 12.94 -18.25
N ARG A 588 17.64 14.00 -18.50
CA ARG A 588 16.19 13.91 -18.69
C ARG A 588 15.87 13.56 -20.14
N LEU A 589 15.03 12.55 -20.35
CA LEU A 589 14.57 12.12 -21.67
C LEU A 589 13.16 12.68 -21.98
N ASP A 590 12.61 12.27 -23.11
CA ASP A 590 11.18 12.44 -23.37
C ASP A 590 10.34 11.60 -22.39
N GLU A 591 9.12 12.05 -22.14
CA GLU A 591 8.14 11.26 -21.42
C GLU A 591 7.72 10.04 -22.25
N THR A 592 7.30 8.96 -21.58
CA THR A 592 6.67 7.83 -22.28
C THR A 592 5.35 8.25 -22.93
N GLU A 593 4.79 7.39 -23.80
CA GLU A 593 3.43 7.57 -24.34
C GLU A 593 2.36 7.68 -23.23
N SER A 594 2.61 7.07 -22.06
CA SER A 594 1.77 7.17 -20.87
C SER A 594 1.96 8.46 -20.05
N GLY A 595 2.89 9.35 -20.45
CA GLY A 595 3.23 10.57 -19.71
C GLY A 595 4.11 10.34 -18.48
N ASP A 596 4.81 9.20 -18.39
CA ASP A 596 5.77 8.93 -17.32
C ASP A 596 7.10 9.63 -17.61
N GLU A 597 7.69 10.24 -16.57
CA GLU A 597 9.02 10.82 -16.65
C GLU A 597 10.10 9.74 -16.87
N GLN A 598 11.18 10.09 -17.57
CA GLN A 598 12.28 9.19 -17.86
C GLN A 598 13.63 9.89 -17.69
N PHE A 599 14.56 9.22 -17.01
CA PHE A 599 15.91 9.72 -16.77
C PHE A 599 16.94 8.60 -16.95
N ILE A 600 18.10 8.95 -17.50
CA ILE A 600 19.29 8.10 -17.42
C ILE A 600 20.21 8.65 -16.35
N VAL A 601 20.68 7.78 -15.46
CA VAL A 601 21.68 8.12 -14.44
C VAL A 601 22.93 7.30 -14.70
N VAL A 602 24.07 7.99 -14.87
CA VAL A 602 25.36 7.39 -15.19
C VAL A 602 26.38 7.76 -14.12
N GLY A 603 27.01 6.76 -13.50
CA GLY A 603 28.04 6.92 -12.49
C GLY A 603 29.46 6.56 -12.95
N GLY A 604 30.40 6.74 -12.03
CA GLY A 604 31.82 6.44 -12.20
C GLY A 604 32.24 5.07 -11.67
N HIS A 605 31.45 4.43 -10.80
CA HIS A 605 31.88 3.22 -10.10
C HIS A 605 31.48 1.89 -10.81
N LYS A 606 32.18 0.81 -10.46
CA LYS A 606 31.97 -0.57 -10.97
C LYS A 606 31.00 -1.40 -10.13
N GLU A 607 30.65 -0.93 -8.94
CA GLU A 607 29.65 -1.58 -8.05
C GLU A 607 28.23 -1.25 -8.50
N VAL A 608 27.91 -1.61 -9.76
CA VAL A 608 26.65 -1.29 -10.43
C VAL A 608 25.46 -1.84 -9.65
N ASP A 609 25.59 -3.05 -9.15
CA ASP A 609 24.48 -3.73 -8.48
C ASP A 609 24.12 -3.01 -7.17
N TYR A 610 25.11 -2.69 -6.33
CA TYR A 610 24.89 -1.95 -5.09
C TYR A 610 24.19 -0.60 -5.33
N LEU A 611 24.68 0.19 -6.29
CA LEU A 611 24.11 1.51 -6.60
C LEU A 611 22.70 1.42 -7.21
N THR A 612 22.48 0.44 -8.09
CA THR A 612 21.16 0.18 -8.68
C THR A 612 20.16 -0.24 -7.60
N HIS A 613 20.59 -1.10 -6.69
CA HIS A 613 19.80 -1.50 -5.52
C HIS A 613 19.49 -0.37 -4.60
N TYR A 614 20.47 0.47 -4.30
CA TYR A 614 20.28 1.61 -3.44
C TYR A 614 19.13 2.49 -3.97
N LEU A 615 19.13 2.83 -5.26
CA LEU A 615 18.03 3.58 -5.87
C LEU A 615 16.67 2.84 -5.84
N ARG A 616 16.66 1.52 -6.07
CA ARG A 616 15.44 0.69 -5.95
C ARG A 616 14.88 0.71 -4.53
N MET A 617 15.74 0.56 -3.53
CA MET A 617 15.37 0.60 -2.11
C MET A 617 14.83 1.97 -1.68
N LEU A 618 15.36 3.06 -2.24
CA LEU A 618 14.81 4.40 -2.03
C LEU A 618 13.40 4.51 -2.64
N SER A 619 13.19 3.96 -3.84
CA SER A 619 11.88 3.89 -4.52
C SER A 619 10.85 3.09 -3.71
N ASP A 620 11.24 1.93 -3.18
CA ASP A 620 10.38 1.07 -2.35
C ASP A 620 10.05 1.76 -1.01
N GLY A 621 11.03 2.47 -0.44
CA GLY A 621 10.89 3.35 0.71
C GLY A 621 10.91 2.66 2.07
N TYR A 622 11.44 1.44 2.16
CA TYR A 622 11.63 0.70 3.42
C TYR A 622 13.06 0.74 3.94
N CYS A 623 13.95 1.44 3.23
CA CYS A 623 15.29 1.73 3.71
C CYS A 623 15.39 3.16 4.23
N TYR A 624 16.40 3.38 5.08
CA TYR A 624 16.72 4.70 5.60
C TYR A 624 17.27 5.60 4.50
N ALA A 625 16.65 6.78 4.36
CA ALA A 625 17.14 7.87 3.52
C ALA A 625 17.56 9.10 4.36
N ASP A 626 17.22 9.10 5.65
CA ASP A 626 17.44 10.19 6.60
C ASP A 626 17.48 9.61 8.01
N SER A 627 17.96 10.39 8.98
CA SER A 627 17.87 10.09 10.41
C SER A 627 16.43 10.14 10.94
N ASP A 628 15.58 10.97 10.34
CA ASP A 628 14.15 11.01 10.58
C ASP A 628 13.47 9.80 9.91
N ILE A 629 13.07 8.84 10.75
CA ILE A 629 12.47 7.57 10.33
C ILE A 629 11.18 7.74 9.49
N TYR A 630 10.48 8.87 9.64
CA TYR A 630 9.27 9.14 8.87
C TYR A 630 9.60 9.48 7.42
N LYS A 631 10.70 10.22 7.16
CA LYS A 631 11.01 10.73 5.82
C LYS A 631 11.17 9.58 4.82
N LYS A 632 10.48 9.72 3.69
CA LYS A 632 10.53 8.80 2.56
C LYS A 632 10.78 9.64 1.30
N PRO A 633 11.85 9.37 0.53
CA PRO A 633 12.04 9.95 -0.79
C PRO A 633 10.80 9.73 -1.66
N GLU A 634 10.54 10.65 -2.58
CA GLU A 634 9.39 10.50 -3.46
C GLU A 634 9.52 9.23 -4.33
N GLY A 635 8.42 8.51 -4.54
CA GLY A 635 8.42 7.24 -5.30
C GLY A 635 7.09 6.48 -5.20
N PRO A 636 6.77 5.58 -6.16
CA PRO A 636 7.78 4.75 -6.80
C PRO A 636 8.18 5.23 -8.19
N ALA A 637 9.40 4.87 -8.54
CA ALA A 637 9.92 4.82 -9.89
C ALA A 637 10.52 3.43 -10.15
N VAL A 638 10.50 3.01 -11.42
CA VAL A 638 11.18 1.79 -11.86
C VAL A 638 12.63 2.15 -12.15
N VAL A 639 13.57 1.39 -11.58
CA VAL A 639 15.01 1.53 -11.83
C VAL A 639 15.47 0.27 -12.56
N SER A 640 15.92 0.43 -13.80
CA SER A 640 16.37 -0.65 -14.68
C SER A 640 17.83 -0.44 -15.04
N ASN A 641 18.66 -1.48 -14.84
CA ASN A 641 20.03 -1.47 -15.31
C ASN A 641 20.03 -1.59 -16.85
N LEU A 642 20.68 -0.65 -17.54
CA LEU A 642 20.66 -0.62 -19.00
C LEU A 642 21.39 -1.81 -19.64
N GLY A 643 22.35 -2.42 -18.93
CA GLY A 643 23.02 -3.65 -19.37
C GLY A 643 22.13 -4.90 -19.30
N GLU A 644 21.04 -4.87 -18.54
CA GLU A 644 20.09 -5.98 -18.41
C GLU A 644 18.97 -5.95 -19.47
N LEU A 645 18.86 -4.86 -20.24
CA LEU A 645 17.86 -4.73 -21.29
C LEU A 645 18.07 -5.74 -22.43
N ARG A 646 17.03 -5.92 -23.24
CA ARG A 646 17.03 -6.80 -24.42
C ARG A 646 16.47 -6.03 -25.62
N PRO A 647 17.33 -5.59 -26.57
CA PRO A 647 18.80 -5.70 -26.57
C PRO A 647 19.43 -4.80 -25.49
N PRO A 648 20.63 -5.16 -24.96
CA PRO A 648 21.32 -4.34 -23.97
C PRO A 648 21.82 -3.04 -24.61
N LEU A 649 21.80 -1.96 -23.83
CA LEU A 649 22.44 -0.70 -24.23
C LEU A 649 23.87 -0.68 -23.70
N ALA A 650 24.79 -0.24 -24.55
CA ALA A 650 26.18 0.04 -24.23
C ALA A 650 26.38 1.52 -23.92
N LEU A 651 27.36 1.79 -23.04
CA LEU A 651 27.82 3.12 -22.69
C LEU A 651 29.29 3.26 -23.10
N LEU A 652 29.58 4.23 -23.97
CA LEU A 652 30.95 4.67 -24.25
C LEU A 652 31.16 6.06 -23.66
N LYS A 653 32.27 6.25 -22.94
CA LYS A 653 32.65 7.54 -22.35
C LYS A 653 33.81 8.13 -23.16
N LEU A 654 33.69 9.39 -23.58
CA LEU A 654 34.77 10.14 -24.22
C LEU A 654 35.22 11.27 -23.30
N ILE A 655 36.50 11.30 -22.92
CA ILE A 655 37.04 12.31 -21.98
C ILE A 655 38.19 13.07 -22.65
N GLY A 656 38.17 14.40 -22.63
CA GLY A 656 39.19 15.21 -23.32
C GLY A 656 38.91 16.72 -23.29
N ARG A 657 39.81 17.53 -23.85
CA ARG A 657 39.65 19.00 -23.92
C ARG A 657 38.76 19.45 -25.07
N ASP A 658 38.71 18.69 -26.17
CA ASP A 658 37.81 18.90 -27.32
C ASP A 658 37.12 17.61 -27.80
N VAL A 659 36.32 17.01 -26.91
CA VAL A 659 35.55 15.79 -27.22
C VAL A 659 34.55 15.96 -28.38
N LEU A 660 34.01 17.16 -28.62
CA LEU A 660 33.08 17.40 -29.74
C LEU A 660 33.81 17.39 -31.10
N GLY A 661 35.07 17.85 -31.13
CA GLY A 661 35.96 17.70 -32.28
C GLY A 661 36.11 16.22 -32.67
N GLY A 662 36.42 15.36 -31.69
CA GLY A 662 36.51 13.91 -31.89
C GLY A 662 35.19 13.27 -32.35
N LEU A 663 34.06 13.69 -31.75
CA LEU A 663 32.72 13.18 -32.10
C LEU A 663 32.20 13.62 -33.47
N SER A 664 32.81 14.62 -34.10
CA SER A 664 32.39 15.09 -35.43
C SER A 664 32.49 14.01 -36.53
N ALA A 665 33.24 12.94 -36.28
CA ALA A 665 33.28 11.74 -37.14
C ALA A 665 31.99 10.92 -37.13
N LEU A 666 31.18 11.02 -36.07
CA LEU A 666 29.90 10.31 -35.96
C LEU A 666 28.76 11.10 -36.61
N SER A 667 28.73 12.41 -36.38
CA SER A 667 27.80 13.33 -37.03
C SER A 667 28.26 14.78 -36.88
N GLN A 668 28.11 15.59 -37.94
CA GLN A 668 28.37 17.03 -37.88
C GLN A 668 27.40 17.76 -36.93
N ASP A 669 26.23 17.19 -36.67
CA ASP A 669 25.22 17.79 -35.78
C ASP A 669 25.68 17.87 -34.32
N LEU A 670 26.65 17.05 -33.92
CA LEU A 670 27.21 17.04 -32.57
C LEU A 670 28.06 18.28 -32.26
N LYS A 671 28.61 18.95 -33.28
CA LYS A 671 29.33 20.24 -33.07
C LYS A 671 28.43 21.34 -32.50
N ARG A 672 27.11 21.20 -32.64
CA ARG A 672 26.11 22.16 -32.13
C ARG A 672 25.61 21.79 -30.73
N LEU A 673 26.04 20.66 -30.17
CA LEU A 673 25.65 20.23 -28.83
C LEU A 673 26.29 21.16 -27.80
N LYS A 674 25.47 21.81 -26.97
CA LYS A 674 25.98 22.71 -25.93
C LYS A 674 26.30 21.93 -24.66
N MET A 675 27.15 22.51 -23.82
CA MET A 675 27.42 21.96 -22.49
C MET A 675 26.11 21.71 -21.72
N ASN A 676 26.04 20.61 -20.98
CA ASN A 676 24.88 20.17 -20.20
C ASN A 676 23.65 19.82 -21.06
N GLN A 677 23.87 19.41 -22.31
CA GLN A 677 22.82 18.94 -23.20
C GLN A 677 23.10 17.53 -23.70
N ALA A 678 22.02 16.82 -23.99
CA ALA A 678 22.00 15.56 -24.70
C ALA A 678 21.28 15.72 -26.03
N ARG A 679 21.57 14.83 -26.98
CA ARG A 679 20.92 14.83 -28.28
C ARG A 679 20.91 13.45 -28.89
N TRP A 680 19.78 13.10 -29.49
CA TRP A 680 19.69 11.94 -30.37
C TRP A 680 20.32 12.27 -31.72
N VAL A 681 21.21 11.40 -32.18
CA VAL A 681 21.78 11.41 -33.53
C VAL A 681 21.61 10.03 -34.16
N VAL A 682 21.63 9.98 -35.48
CA VAL A 682 21.64 8.71 -36.22
C VAL A 682 23.06 8.41 -36.65
N VAL A 683 23.57 7.25 -36.30
CA VAL A 683 24.88 6.75 -36.73
C VAL A 683 24.66 5.38 -37.37
N GLU A 684 24.92 5.26 -38.68
CA GLU A 684 24.76 4.00 -39.43
C GLU A 684 23.35 3.38 -39.29
N GLY A 685 22.31 4.21 -39.34
CA GLY A 685 20.92 3.77 -39.22
C GLY A 685 20.42 3.53 -37.79
N GLU A 686 21.32 3.59 -36.80
CA GLU A 686 20.98 3.38 -35.39
C GLU A 686 20.84 4.70 -34.64
N ARG A 687 19.87 4.77 -33.72
CA ARG A 687 19.59 5.97 -32.94
C ARG A 687 20.45 5.98 -31.67
N VAL A 688 21.32 6.98 -31.56
CA VAL A 688 22.35 7.10 -30.51
C VAL A 688 22.11 8.35 -29.68
N LEU A 689 22.11 8.23 -28.35
CA LEU A 689 22.02 9.38 -27.45
C LEU A 689 23.42 9.83 -27.07
N VAL A 690 23.76 11.08 -27.36
CA VAL A 690 25.04 11.69 -26.98
C VAL A 690 24.79 12.81 -25.98
N ALA A 691 25.35 12.71 -24.78
CA ALA A 691 25.29 13.75 -23.74
C ALA A 691 26.66 14.40 -23.54
N TYR A 692 26.70 15.73 -23.43
CA TYR A 692 27.93 16.51 -23.28
C TYR A 692 27.93 17.31 -21.98
N ALA A 693 28.92 17.09 -21.12
CA ALA A 693 28.97 17.61 -19.75
C ALA A 693 30.40 17.97 -19.31
N PRO A 694 30.57 18.80 -18.26
CA PRO A 694 31.88 19.07 -17.67
C PRO A 694 32.44 17.82 -16.96
N TYR A 695 33.76 17.65 -16.95
CA TYR A 695 34.44 16.55 -16.25
C TYR A 695 35.50 17.07 -15.25
N ALA A 696 36.33 18.01 -15.68
CA ALA A 696 37.27 18.75 -14.84
C ALA A 696 37.33 20.21 -15.31
N ALA A 697 38.20 21.04 -14.74
CA ALA A 697 38.33 22.45 -15.12
C ALA A 697 38.56 22.67 -16.62
N GLU A 698 39.45 21.87 -17.24
CA GLU A 698 39.77 21.96 -18.68
C GLU A 698 39.23 20.77 -19.50
N HIS A 699 38.84 19.67 -18.85
CA HIS A 699 38.39 18.44 -19.51
C HIS A 699 36.86 18.33 -19.50
N LYS A 700 36.32 17.82 -20.59
CA LYS A 700 34.89 17.56 -20.80
C LYS A 700 34.65 16.06 -20.93
N ILE A 701 33.41 15.65 -20.74
CA ILE A 701 32.95 14.29 -20.98
C ILE A 701 31.82 14.29 -22.01
N SER A 702 31.85 13.32 -22.93
CA SER A 702 30.69 12.94 -23.72
C SER A 702 30.31 11.50 -23.45
N LEU A 703 29.03 11.25 -23.18
CA LEU A 703 28.47 9.91 -23.01
C LEU A 703 27.74 9.52 -24.28
N ILE A 704 28.05 8.34 -24.82
CA ILE A 704 27.37 7.78 -25.98
C ILE A 704 26.61 6.54 -25.50
N ILE A 705 25.28 6.59 -25.56
CA ILE A 705 24.39 5.50 -25.15
C ILE A 705 23.70 4.96 -26.39
N THR A 706 23.89 3.67 -26.65
CA THR A 706 23.55 3.05 -27.94
C THR A 706 23.25 1.56 -27.75
N PRO A 707 22.46 0.90 -28.63
CA PRO A 707 22.39 -0.55 -28.66
C PRO A 707 23.78 -1.17 -28.80
N TYR A 708 24.01 -2.31 -28.13
CA TYR A 708 25.32 -2.98 -28.10
C TYR A 708 25.96 -3.18 -29.50
N PRO A 709 25.25 -3.67 -30.54
CA PRO A 709 25.84 -3.86 -31.86
C PRO A 709 26.38 -2.57 -32.50
N ALA A 710 25.73 -1.43 -32.24
CA ALA A 710 26.14 -0.14 -32.77
C ALA A 710 27.35 0.45 -32.02
N ALA A 711 27.57 0.06 -30.76
CA ALA A 711 28.70 0.53 -29.95
C ALA A 711 30.05 0.19 -30.58
N GLU A 712 30.18 -1.03 -31.13
CA GLU A 712 31.42 -1.50 -31.76
C GLU A 712 31.76 -0.66 -33.00
N GLN A 713 30.77 -0.38 -33.84
CA GLN A 713 30.92 0.43 -35.05
C GLN A 713 31.28 1.88 -34.72
N ILE A 714 30.63 2.45 -33.69
CA ILE A 714 30.93 3.81 -33.21
C ILE A 714 32.37 3.90 -32.72
N GLN A 715 32.82 2.92 -31.92
CA GLN A 715 34.19 2.91 -31.42
C GLN A 715 35.22 2.78 -32.53
N GLU A 716 35.00 1.89 -33.50
CA GLU A 716 35.90 1.73 -34.66
C GLU A 716 36.04 3.03 -35.46
N LYS A 717 34.94 3.75 -35.69
CA LYS A 717 34.99 5.07 -36.34
C LYS A 717 35.81 6.10 -35.56
N LEU A 718 35.66 6.14 -34.25
CA LEU A 718 36.41 7.06 -33.40
C LEU A 718 37.91 6.70 -33.41
N LEU A 719 38.26 5.42 -33.35
CA LEU A 719 39.64 4.95 -33.48
C LEU A 719 40.23 5.30 -34.85
N ASN A 720 39.49 5.07 -35.94
CA ASN A 720 39.90 5.42 -37.31
C ASN A 720 40.08 6.94 -37.51
N LYS A 721 39.41 7.75 -36.69
CA LYS A 721 39.60 9.22 -36.66
C LYS A 721 40.89 9.64 -35.94
N GLY A 722 41.53 8.73 -35.22
CA GLY A 722 42.77 8.96 -34.48
C GLY A 722 42.61 9.04 -32.96
N LEU A 723 41.39 8.83 -32.42
CA LEU A 723 41.20 8.78 -30.97
C LEU A 723 41.79 7.49 -30.41
N LYS A 724 42.19 7.54 -29.13
CA LYS A 724 42.80 6.40 -28.43
C LYS A 724 41.83 5.83 -27.41
N ALA A 725 41.88 4.52 -27.19
CA ALA A 725 41.08 3.84 -26.17
C ALA A 725 41.91 3.51 -24.93
N VAL A 726 41.29 3.56 -23.75
CA VAL A 726 41.92 3.25 -22.45
C VAL A 726 41.04 2.38 -21.55
N GLY A 727 41.71 1.77 -20.58
CA GLY A 727 41.18 1.13 -19.39
C GLY A 727 40.07 1.83 -18.64
N ALA A 728 39.04 1.05 -18.27
CA ALA A 728 38.18 1.38 -17.14
C ALA A 728 38.99 1.68 -15.87
N LEU A 729 40.09 0.94 -15.64
CA LEU A 729 41.00 1.15 -14.49
C LEU A 729 41.90 2.38 -14.66
N ALA A 730 42.22 2.78 -15.90
CA ALA A 730 43.00 3.99 -16.17
C ALA A 730 42.22 5.27 -15.79
N VAL A 731 40.88 5.20 -15.69
CA VAL A 731 40.03 6.32 -15.26
C VAL A 731 40.35 6.78 -13.84
N ASP A 732 40.58 5.85 -12.91
CA ASP A 732 40.90 6.20 -11.51
C ASP A 732 42.23 6.94 -11.43
N THR A 733 43.24 6.45 -12.18
CA THR A 733 44.54 7.13 -12.29
C THR A 733 44.42 8.50 -12.97
N LEU A 734 43.58 8.62 -14.01
CA LEU A 734 43.28 9.89 -14.67
C LEU A 734 42.61 10.88 -13.70
N ARG A 735 41.62 10.42 -12.92
CA ARG A 735 40.95 11.23 -11.89
C ARG A 735 41.94 11.72 -10.84
N HIS A 736 42.79 10.84 -10.33
CA HIS A 736 43.86 11.20 -9.42
C HIS A 736 44.78 12.28 -10.00
N ASN A 737 45.23 12.13 -11.26
CA ASN A 737 46.08 13.12 -11.94
C ASN A 737 45.38 14.47 -12.17
N LEU A 738 44.06 14.45 -12.42
CA LEU A 738 43.21 15.64 -12.52
C LEU A 738 42.77 16.20 -11.15
N LYS A 739 43.23 15.60 -10.05
CA LYS A 739 42.85 15.93 -8.67
C LYS A 739 41.36 15.81 -8.38
N LEU A 740 40.65 14.96 -9.13
CA LEU A 740 39.25 14.64 -8.92
C LEU A 740 39.09 13.56 -7.84
N PRO A 741 38.02 13.59 -7.04
CA PRO A 741 37.75 12.57 -6.03
C PRO A 741 37.47 11.20 -6.66
N ILE A 742 37.86 10.13 -5.98
CA ILE A 742 37.52 8.75 -6.34
C ILE A 742 36.56 8.25 -5.26
N PHE A 743 35.44 7.66 -5.68
CA PHE A 743 34.38 7.22 -4.79
C PHE A 743 34.39 5.72 -4.62
N ASP A 744 34.13 5.24 -3.40
CA ASP A 744 33.86 3.84 -3.09
C ASP A 744 32.53 3.79 -2.35
N PRO A 745 31.46 3.20 -2.93
CA PRO A 745 30.15 3.15 -2.29
C PRO A 745 30.12 2.29 -1.01
N LEU A 746 31.10 1.40 -0.82
CA LEU A 746 31.28 0.63 0.42
C LEU A 746 32.09 1.40 1.48
N LYS A 747 32.83 2.43 1.07
CA LYS A 747 33.54 3.38 1.95
C LYS A 747 33.29 4.83 1.53
N PRO A 748 32.05 5.33 1.73
CA PRO A 748 31.61 6.61 1.16
C PRO A 748 32.43 7.79 1.69
N THR A 749 32.83 8.71 0.80
CA THR A 749 33.57 9.92 1.17
C THR A 749 32.64 10.93 1.86
N PRO A 750 33.00 11.52 3.02
CA PRO A 750 32.15 12.52 3.67
C PRO A 750 31.91 13.76 2.80
N ALA A 751 30.66 14.17 2.62
CA ALA A 751 30.30 15.35 1.82
C ALA A 751 30.91 16.65 2.38
N VAL A 752 31.02 16.76 3.70
CA VAL A 752 31.68 17.89 4.39
C VAL A 752 33.13 18.06 3.93
N GLN A 753 33.84 16.96 3.69
CA GLN A 753 35.22 16.99 3.21
C GLN A 753 35.26 17.56 1.79
N LEU A 754 34.47 17.01 0.86
CA LEU A 754 34.40 17.47 -0.53
C LEU A 754 33.97 18.95 -0.63
N TYR A 755 33.04 19.38 0.22
CA TYR A 755 32.60 20.77 0.27
C TYR A 755 33.73 21.73 0.69
N LYS A 756 34.58 21.30 1.62
CA LYS A 756 35.78 22.06 2.05
C LYS A 756 36.89 22.04 1.00
N ASP A 757 37.03 20.93 0.28
CA ASP A 757 38.03 20.72 -0.77
C ASP A 757 37.73 21.46 -2.09
N GLY A 758 36.66 22.27 -2.13
CA GLY A 758 36.35 23.16 -3.25
C GLY A 758 35.27 22.65 -4.21
N TYR A 759 34.60 21.54 -3.93
CA TYR A 759 33.55 20.96 -4.78
C TYR A 759 32.14 21.50 -4.47
N ARG A 760 32.03 22.75 -3.99
CA ARG A 760 30.77 23.34 -3.50
C ARG A 760 29.67 23.39 -4.57
N GLN A 761 30.05 23.62 -5.82
CA GLN A 761 29.15 23.67 -6.99
C GLN A 761 28.39 22.37 -7.25
N MET A 762 28.88 21.25 -6.72
CA MET A 762 28.23 19.94 -6.86
C MET A 762 27.08 19.74 -5.84
N PHE A 763 26.96 20.63 -4.85
CA PHE A 763 25.92 20.56 -3.82
C PHE A 763 24.93 21.73 -3.99
N ASN A 764 23.75 21.46 -4.54
CA ASN A 764 22.71 22.49 -4.64
C ASN A 764 21.95 22.61 -3.30
N LEU A 765 22.52 23.35 -2.36
CA LEU A 765 21.92 23.58 -1.04
C LEU A 765 20.66 24.47 -1.05
N LYS A 766 20.27 25.03 -2.21
CA LYS A 766 18.99 25.74 -2.39
C LYS A 766 17.82 24.77 -2.56
N LYS A 767 18.09 23.49 -2.81
CA LYS A 767 17.04 22.47 -2.90
C LYS A 767 16.35 22.29 -1.55
N ILE A 768 15.05 21.98 -1.64
CA ILE A 768 14.21 21.73 -0.47
C ILE A 768 14.64 20.49 0.30
N PHE A 769 15.06 19.43 -0.39
CA PHE A 769 15.55 18.22 0.24
C PHE A 769 16.47 17.46 -0.73
N PHE A 770 17.58 16.92 -0.21
CA PHE A 770 18.25 15.76 -0.78
C PHE A 770 18.91 14.95 0.34
N ILE A 771 19.12 13.66 0.08
CA ILE A 771 19.66 12.71 1.06
C ILE A 771 21.05 13.15 1.53
N GLY A 772 21.25 13.17 2.85
CA GLY A 772 22.51 13.54 3.48
C GLY A 772 22.80 15.05 3.55
N GLN A 773 21.88 15.92 3.08
CA GLN A 773 22.11 17.37 3.11
C GLN A 773 22.31 17.94 4.51
N ASP A 774 21.76 17.29 5.54
CA ASP A 774 21.84 17.77 6.92
C ASP A 774 23.29 17.89 7.40
N SER A 775 24.19 17.05 6.86
CA SER A 775 25.63 17.14 7.11
C SER A 775 26.26 18.46 6.64
N LEU A 776 25.61 19.20 5.74
CA LEU A 776 26.11 20.43 5.13
C LEU A 776 25.40 21.69 5.63
N ILE A 777 24.44 21.58 6.56
CA ILE A 777 23.64 22.72 7.04
C ILE A 777 24.52 23.83 7.64
N GLU A 778 25.64 23.49 8.29
CA GLU A 778 26.53 24.48 8.90
C GLU A 778 27.14 25.47 7.90
N PHE A 779 27.21 25.10 6.61
CA PHE A 779 27.74 25.94 5.53
C PHE A 779 26.71 26.87 4.90
N LEU A 780 25.45 26.78 5.29
CA LEU A 780 24.40 27.67 4.80
C LEU A 780 24.57 29.09 5.38
N PRO A 781 24.23 30.14 4.61
CA PRO A 781 24.22 31.51 5.12
C PRO A 781 23.30 31.62 6.34
N LYS A 782 23.84 32.09 7.47
CA LYS A 782 23.12 32.21 8.76
C LYS A 782 22.30 33.50 8.91
N GLU A 783 22.54 34.52 8.07
CA GLU A 783 21.80 35.78 8.18
C GLU A 783 20.41 35.69 7.52
N PRO A 784 19.32 35.97 8.26
CA PRO A 784 17.99 35.95 7.70
C PRO A 784 17.79 37.17 6.79
N ARG A 785 17.75 36.94 5.47
CA ARG A 785 17.25 37.94 4.51
C ARG A 785 15.72 37.95 4.41
N LEU A 786 15.07 36.92 4.95
CA LEU A 786 13.63 36.66 4.86
C LEU A 786 12.89 37.10 6.13
N LYS A 787 11.61 37.46 6.01
CA LYS A 787 10.78 37.94 7.12
C LYS A 787 9.96 36.83 7.75
N GLU A 788 9.57 36.99 9.01
CA GLU A 788 8.47 36.22 9.59
C GLU A 788 7.16 36.58 8.87
N PHE A 789 6.27 35.60 8.72
CA PHE A 789 4.93 35.89 8.24
C PHE A 789 4.07 36.45 9.37
N SER A 790 3.44 37.57 9.08
CA SER A 790 2.41 38.18 9.91
C SER A 790 1.37 38.77 8.97
N TYR A 791 0.10 38.62 9.35
CA TYR A 791 -1.03 39.15 8.62
C TYR A 791 -2.02 39.76 9.62
N GLU A 792 -2.32 41.05 9.45
CA GLU A 792 -3.33 41.74 10.21
C GLU A 792 -4.59 41.90 9.35
N GLU A 793 -5.72 41.41 9.83
CA GLU A 793 -6.99 41.56 9.13
C GLU A 793 -7.39 43.05 9.05
N PRO A 794 -7.79 43.54 7.86
CA PRO A 794 -8.23 44.93 7.71
C PRO A 794 -9.47 45.22 8.57
N LYS A 795 -9.34 46.16 9.51
CA LYS A 795 -10.48 46.64 10.31
C LYS A 795 -11.44 47.44 9.42
N ASN A 796 -12.72 47.06 9.39
CA ASN A 796 -13.82 47.73 8.65
C ASN A 796 -13.78 47.59 7.11
N ALA A 797 -13.26 46.48 6.56
CA ALA A 797 -13.43 46.21 5.14
C ALA A 797 -14.93 46.14 4.75
N PRO A 798 -15.34 46.69 3.58
CA PRO A 798 -16.72 46.59 3.12
C PRO A 798 -17.10 45.13 2.87
N LEU A 799 -18.34 44.77 3.24
CA LEU A 799 -18.84 43.42 3.04
C LEU A 799 -19.01 43.11 1.54
N LYS A 800 -18.55 41.93 1.14
CA LYS A 800 -18.67 41.38 -0.22
C LYS A 800 -20.03 40.70 -0.41
N ARG A 801 -20.51 40.59 -1.65
CA ARG A 801 -21.78 39.93 -2.02
C ARG A 801 -21.56 38.79 -3.00
N THR A 802 -22.25 37.67 -2.79
CA THR A 802 -22.18 36.52 -3.70
C THR A 802 -22.99 36.76 -4.96
N ALA A 803 -22.75 35.96 -6.02
CA ALA A 803 -23.57 35.98 -7.23
C ALA A 803 -25.05 35.70 -6.97
N LEU A 804 -25.36 35.06 -5.84
CA LEU A 804 -26.70 34.65 -5.43
C LEU A 804 -27.36 35.64 -4.46
N PHE A 805 -26.71 36.77 -4.13
CA PHE A 805 -27.21 37.69 -3.11
C PHE A 805 -28.65 38.18 -3.38
N GLU A 806 -28.98 38.51 -4.63
CA GLU A 806 -30.35 38.91 -4.97
C GLU A 806 -31.36 37.75 -4.90
N GLU A 807 -30.92 36.50 -5.12
CA GLU A 807 -31.77 35.32 -4.89
C GLU A 807 -32.00 35.09 -3.39
N HIS A 808 -30.97 35.29 -2.56
CA HIS A 808 -31.08 35.15 -1.11
C HIS A 808 -32.07 36.14 -0.49
N LYS A 809 -32.05 37.39 -0.97
CA LYS A 809 -33.02 38.42 -0.53
C LYS A 809 -34.47 38.08 -0.84
N LYS A 810 -34.72 37.31 -1.91
CA LYS A 810 -36.08 36.82 -2.23
C LYS A 810 -36.54 35.74 -1.26
N LEU A 811 -35.61 34.94 -0.73
CA LEU A 811 -35.91 33.73 0.05
C LEU A 811 -35.73 33.91 1.57
N SER A 812 -34.96 34.90 2.02
CA SER A 812 -34.67 35.12 3.44
C SER A 812 -34.55 36.59 3.81
N LYS A 813 -35.02 36.93 5.02
CA LYS A 813 -34.78 38.22 5.68
C LYS A 813 -33.60 38.17 6.67
N HIS A 814 -32.96 37.01 6.83
CA HIS A 814 -31.95 36.74 7.85
C HIS A 814 -30.54 36.66 7.25
N ILE A 815 -30.12 37.74 6.61
CA ILE A 815 -28.78 37.88 6.03
C ILE A 815 -27.90 38.64 7.03
N ILE A 816 -26.71 38.10 7.33
CA ILE A 816 -25.77 38.69 8.30
C ILE A 816 -24.36 38.82 7.70
N PRO A 817 -23.51 39.68 8.28
CA PRO A 817 -22.07 39.63 8.04
C PRO A 817 -21.48 38.30 8.51
N PHE A 818 -20.81 37.58 7.60
CA PHE A 818 -20.09 36.34 7.90
C PHE A 818 -18.80 36.28 7.06
N ALA A 819 -17.64 36.23 7.73
CA ALA A 819 -16.33 36.15 7.08
C ALA A 819 -16.08 37.21 5.99
N GLY A 820 -16.58 38.44 6.19
CA GLY A 820 -16.46 39.53 5.21
C GLY A 820 -17.50 39.51 4.09
N TRP A 821 -18.52 38.64 4.15
CA TRP A 821 -19.60 38.53 3.17
C TRP A 821 -20.98 38.72 3.79
N GLU A 822 -21.97 39.14 2.99
CA GLU A 822 -23.38 39.11 3.37
C GLU A 822 -23.99 37.73 3.03
N MET A 823 -24.34 36.93 4.05
CA MET A 823 -24.77 35.53 3.89
C MET A 823 -26.06 35.21 4.68
N PRO A 824 -26.97 34.37 4.14
CA PRO A 824 -28.17 33.93 4.85
C PRO A 824 -27.86 32.94 5.98
N VAL A 825 -28.36 33.21 7.18
CA VAL A 825 -28.24 32.29 8.34
C VAL A 825 -29.19 31.10 8.22
N TRP A 826 -30.42 31.37 7.76
CA TRP A 826 -31.44 30.37 7.41
C TRP A 826 -32.44 31.01 6.44
N TYR A 827 -33.16 30.20 5.68
CA TYR A 827 -34.28 30.57 4.82
C TYR A 827 -35.63 30.25 5.47
N SER A 828 -35.68 29.14 6.21
CA SER A 828 -36.87 28.70 6.96
C SER A 828 -36.58 28.73 8.45
N ARG A 829 -36.07 27.62 9.01
CA ARG A 829 -35.52 27.50 10.36
C ARG A 829 -34.37 26.50 10.33
N VAL A 830 -33.37 26.70 11.19
CA VAL A 830 -32.18 25.84 11.25
C VAL A 830 -32.53 24.35 11.39
N THR A 831 -33.51 24.01 12.23
CA THR A 831 -33.93 22.61 12.46
C THR A 831 -34.58 21.97 11.24
N GLU A 832 -35.36 22.74 10.47
CA GLU A 832 -36.01 22.24 9.25
C GLU A 832 -35.01 22.00 8.13
N GLU A 833 -34.07 22.93 7.95
CA GLU A 833 -32.98 22.82 6.98
C GLU A 833 -32.00 21.70 7.34
N HIS A 834 -31.69 21.55 8.63
CA HIS A 834 -30.92 20.42 9.14
C HIS A 834 -31.60 19.08 8.80
N GLN A 835 -32.91 18.98 9.05
CA GLN A 835 -33.68 17.77 8.74
C GLN A 835 -33.68 17.47 7.24
N ALA A 836 -33.73 18.51 6.39
CA ALA A 836 -33.65 18.35 4.94
C ALA A 836 -32.31 17.71 4.53
N VAL A 837 -31.18 18.16 5.08
CA VAL A 837 -29.86 17.55 4.80
C VAL A 837 -29.84 16.06 5.16
N ARG A 838 -30.42 15.68 6.31
CA ARG A 838 -30.42 14.30 6.81
C ARG A 838 -31.34 13.36 6.05
N THR A 839 -32.48 13.85 5.59
CA THR A 839 -33.55 13.00 5.02
C THR A 839 -33.70 13.11 3.52
N THR A 840 -33.36 14.26 2.94
CA THR A 840 -33.57 14.59 1.52
C THR A 840 -32.31 15.23 0.94
N ALA A 841 -32.25 16.55 0.79
CA ALA A 841 -31.01 17.28 0.53
C ALA A 841 -31.16 18.78 0.82
N GLY A 842 -30.09 19.41 1.30
CA GLY A 842 -29.96 20.84 1.46
C GLY A 842 -29.05 21.45 0.39
N LEU A 843 -29.47 22.56 -0.23
CA LEU A 843 -28.69 23.36 -1.18
C LEU A 843 -28.12 24.60 -0.48
N PHE A 844 -26.81 24.73 -0.45
CA PHE A 844 -26.07 25.77 0.25
C PHE A 844 -25.34 26.69 -0.74
N ASP A 845 -25.34 27.99 -0.45
CA ASP A 845 -24.40 28.92 -1.06
C ASP A 845 -23.07 28.90 -0.30
N VAL A 846 -22.03 28.39 -0.96
CA VAL A 846 -20.65 28.35 -0.46
C VAL A 846 -19.71 29.27 -1.26
N SER A 847 -20.29 30.21 -2.01
CA SER A 847 -19.57 31.13 -2.90
C SER A 847 -18.58 32.04 -2.20
N HIS A 848 -18.75 32.24 -0.88
CA HIS A 848 -17.90 33.05 -0.01
C HIS A 848 -16.52 32.42 0.28
N MET A 849 -16.32 31.12 0.02
CA MET A 849 -15.01 30.47 0.14
C MET A 849 -14.04 30.95 -0.94
N GLY A 850 -12.74 30.98 -0.66
CA GLY A 850 -11.73 31.33 -1.65
C GLY A 850 -11.48 30.21 -2.65
N LEU A 851 -11.14 30.56 -3.90
CA LEU A 851 -10.80 29.59 -4.95
C LEU A 851 -9.59 30.10 -5.73
N LEU A 852 -8.45 29.44 -5.56
CA LEU A 852 -7.18 29.80 -6.18
C LEU A 852 -6.78 28.74 -7.21
N GLU A 853 -6.37 29.17 -8.40
CA GLU A 853 -5.80 28.32 -9.43
C GLU A 853 -4.28 28.43 -9.44
N PHE A 854 -3.61 27.28 -9.48
CA PHE A 854 -2.16 27.17 -9.63
C PHE A 854 -1.87 26.42 -10.91
N GLU A 855 -1.08 27.01 -11.80
CA GLU A 855 -0.75 26.42 -13.11
C GLU A 855 0.69 26.69 -13.52
N GLY A 856 1.38 25.66 -14.02
CA GLY A 856 2.74 25.72 -14.54
C GLY A 856 3.62 24.59 -14.00
N LYS A 857 4.71 24.25 -14.69
CA LYS A 857 5.53 23.04 -14.45
C LYS A 857 5.97 22.79 -12.99
N ASP A 858 6.06 23.85 -12.17
CA ASP A 858 6.45 23.77 -10.77
C ASP A 858 5.27 23.82 -9.77
N ALA A 859 4.02 23.84 -10.25
CA ALA A 859 2.82 23.91 -9.41
C ALA A 859 2.69 22.71 -8.46
N THR A 860 2.95 21.49 -8.97
CA THR A 860 2.96 20.28 -8.15
C THR A 860 4.01 20.38 -7.03
N ARG A 861 5.25 20.80 -7.38
CA ARG A 861 6.36 20.97 -6.42
C ARG A 861 6.03 22.03 -5.37
N PHE A 862 5.49 23.18 -5.78
CA PHE A 862 5.13 24.26 -4.88
C PHE A 862 4.04 23.86 -3.89
N LEU A 863 2.94 23.28 -4.37
CA LEU A 863 1.86 22.85 -3.50
C LEU A 863 2.30 21.71 -2.57
N ASP A 864 3.20 20.84 -3.02
CA ASP A 864 3.77 19.81 -2.14
C ASP A 864 4.69 20.40 -1.05
N ILE A 865 5.30 21.57 -1.27
CA ILE A 865 6.06 22.27 -0.23
C ILE A 865 5.12 22.99 0.74
N ALA A 866 4.08 23.65 0.20
CA ALA A 866 3.20 24.51 0.98
C ALA A 866 2.16 23.73 1.80
N LEU A 867 1.71 22.56 1.31
CA LEU A 867 0.62 21.80 1.91
C LEU A 867 1.14 20.56 2.67
N SER A 868 0.47 20.23 3.77
CA SER A 868 0.85 19.08 4.61
C SER A 868 0.49 17.70 4.01
N ASN A 869 -0.37 17.66 2.98
CA ASN A 869 -0.72 16.41 2.28
C ASN A 869 0.19 16.17 1.06
N TYR A 870 0.28 14.94 0.58
CA TYR A 870 1.25 14.58 -0.47
C TYR A 870 0.64 14.76 -1.87
N VAL A 871 0.89 15.91 -2.49
CA VAL A 871 0.24 16.36 -3.73
C VAL A 871 0.50 15.41 -4.91
N PRO A 872 1.72 14.86 -5.11
CA PRO A 872 2.02 13.90 -6.17
C PRO A 872 1.26 12.55 -6.08
N PHE A 873 0.57 12.24 -4.98
CA PHE A 873 -0.23 11.01 -4.87
C PHE A 873 -1.53 11.04 -5.66
N PHE A 874 -2.05 12.22 -5.96
CA PHE A 874 -3.38 12.37 -6.53
C PHE A 874 -3.34 12.34 -8.05
N TYR A 875 -4.38 11.77 -8.64
CA TYR A 875 -4.59 11.69 -10.08
C TYR A 875 -5.48 12.83 -10.55
N GLU A 876 -5.44 13.13 -11.85
CA GLU A 876 -6.40 14.05 -12.46
C GLU A 876 -7.83 13.58 -12.18
N GLY A 877 -8.73 14.51 -11.89
CA GLY A 877 -10.10 14.19 -11.47
C GLY A 877 -10.24 13.90 -9.97
N GLN A 878 -9.15 13.92 -9.19
CA GLN A 878 -9.19 13.69 -7.75
C GLN A 878 -8.99 14.98 -6.95
N ALA A 879 -9.43 14.93 -5.70
CA ALA A 879 -9.31 16.02 -4.76
C ALA A 879 -8.92 15.55 -3.36
N PHE A 880 -8.30 16.43 -2.59
CA PHE A 880 -7.75 16.08 -1.28
C PHE A 880 -7.76 17.24 -0.30
N TYR A 881 -7.88 16.88 0.97
CA TYR A 881 -7.80 17.82 2.08
C TYR A 881 -6.37 17.94 2.59
N ALA A 882 -5.92 19.15 2.89
CA ALA A 882 -4.57 19.43 3.37
C ALA A 882 -4.51 20.68 4.24
N TYR A 883 -3.45 20.82 5.02
CA TYR A 883 -3.22 22.00 5.85
C TYR A 883 -2.13 22.89 5.30
N LEU A 884 -2.32 24.19 5.45
CA LEU A 884 -1.34 25.24 5.24
C LEU A 884 -0.77 25.61 6.62
N CYS A 885 0.55 25.51 6.77
CA CYS A 885 1.22 25.76 8.05
C CYS A 885 2.27 26.87 7.91
N ASP A 886 2.51 27.57 9.02
CA ASP A 886 3.66 28.45 9.16
C ASP A 886 4.95 27.64 9.51
N PRO A 887 6.14 28.26 9.54
CA PRO A 887 7.39 27.57 9.88
C PRO A 887 7.46 27.02 11.31
N ASN A 888 6.56 27.43 12.21
CA ASN A 888 6.44 26.92 13.58
C ASN A 888 5.47 25.74 13.67
N GLY A 889 4.89 25.32 12.55
CA GLY A 889 3.89 24.26 12.50
C GLY A 889 2.52 24.69 13.02
N ASP A 890 2.27 26.00 13.16
CA ASP A 890 0.95 26.53 13.46
C ASP A 890 0.11 26.60 12.18
N ILE A 891 -1.18 26.32 12.31
CA ILE A 891 -2.07 26.18 11.14
C ILE A 891 -2.53 27.56 10.68
N ILE A 892 -2.17 27.93 9.44
CA ILE A 892 -2.63 29.14 8.78
C ILE A 892 -4.06 28.93 8.28
N ASP A 893 -4.29 27.82 7.57
CA ASP A 893 -5.60 27.41 7.08
C ASP A 893 -5.66 25.89 6.80
N ASP A 894 -6.86 25.37 6.60
CA ASP A 894 -7.11 24.09 5.93
C ASP A 894 -7.69 24.29 4.53
N THR A 895 -7.35 23.38 3.63
CA THR A 895 -7.61 23.54 2.19
C THR A 895 -8.22 22.28 1.59
N PHE A 896 -9.01 22.45 0.55
CA PHE A 896 -9.44 21.37 -0.33
C PHE A 896 -8.89 21.60 -1.74
N THR A 897 -8.00 20.72 -2.19
CA THR A 897 -7.26 20.87 -3.45
C THR A 897 -7.76 19.88 -4.50
N TYR A 898 -8.01 20.34 -5.72
CA TYR A 898 -8.46 19.58 -6.88
C TYR A 898 -7.34 19.51 -7.92
N LYS A 899 -6.98 18.30 -8.36
CA LYS A 899 -6.00 18.11 -9.45
C LYS A 899 -6.71 18.08 -10.80
N LEU A 900 -6.59 19.18 -11.54
CA LEU A 900 -7.23 19.37 -12.85
C LEU A 900 -6.40 18.82 -14.00
N GLY A 901 -5.08 18.78 -13.84
CA GLY A 901 -4.11 18.29 -14.82
C GLY A 901 -2.78 17.93 -14.17
N LYS A 902 -1.78 17.54 -14.98
CA LYS A 902 -0.40 17.25 -14.52
C LYS A 902 0.13 18.34 -13.60
N ASP A 903 0.04 19.60 -14.00
CA ASP A 903 0.53 20.76 -13.25
C ASP A 903 -0.49 21.90 -13.14
N ARG A 904 -1.77 21.54 -13.03
CA ARG A 904 -2.88 22.49 -12.85
C ARG A 904 -3.78 22.06 -11.71
N TYR A 905 -4.01 22.96 -10.77
CA TYR A 905 -4.73 22.70 -9.53
C TYR A 905 -5.68 23.84 -9.16
N TRP A 906 -6.81 23.50 -8.55
CA TRP A 906 -7.60 24.46 -7.78
C TRP A 906 -7.44 24.19 -6.28
N VAL A 907 -7.23 25.23 -5.49
CA VAL A 907 -7.14 25.18 -4.03
C VAL A 907 -8.28 26.02 -3.47
N VAL A 908 -9.19 25.37 -2.76
CA VAL A 908 -10.25 26.02 -1.99
C VAL A 908 -9.73 26.31 -0.60
N VAL A 909 -9.88 27.55 -0.17
CA VAL A 909 -9.45 28.06 1.13
C VAL A 909 -10.64 28.61 1.91
N ASN A 910 -10.53 28.68 3.23
CA ASN A 910 -11.62 29.17 4.06
C ASN A 910 -11.93 30.64 3.78
N ALA A 911 -13.21 30.99 3.92
CA ALA A 911 -13.70 32.33 3.60
C ALA A 911 -13.03 33.43 4.43
N SER A 912 -12.81 33.20 5.73
CA SER A 912 -12.15 34.16 6.62
C SER A 912 -10.66 34.34 6.32
N ASN A 913 -10.02 33.37 5.67
CA ASN A 913 -8.57 33.32 5.49
C ASN A 913 -8.14 33.68 4.07
N THR A 914 -9.06 33.88 3.13
CA THR A 914 -8.74 34.00 1.70
C THR A 914 -7.65 35.03 1.41
N ASP A 915 -7.74 36.24 1.96
CA ASP A 915 -6.75 37.30 1.71
C ASP A 915 -5.41 37.02 2.42
N LYS A 916 -5.45 36.38 3.60
CA LYS A 916 -4.27 35.89 4.36
C LYS A 916 -3.52 34.80 3.60
N ASP A 917 -4.24 33.84 3.03
CA ASP A 917 -3.65 32.72 2.28
C ASP A 917 -3.05 33.19 0.96
N ILE A 918 -3.71 34.13 0.28
CA ILE A 918 -3.16 34.78 -0.93
C ILE A 918 -1.83 35.50 -0.60
N GLU A 919 -1.76 36.26 0.49
CA GLU A 919 -0.52 36.94 0.91
C GLU A 919 0.59 35.92 1.24
N TRP A 920 0.24 34.86 1.95
CA TRP A 920 1.18 33.78 2.26
C TRP A 920 1.72 33.11 0.99
N PHE A 921 0.85 32.62 0.10
CA PHE A 921 1.28 31.94 -1.12
C PHE A 921 2.13 32.85 -2.01
N LYS A 922 1.72 34.11 -2.22
CA LYS A 922 2.52 35.09 -2.98
C LYS A 922 3.87 35.35 -2.34
N GLY A 923 3.90 35.59 -1.02
CA GLY A 923 5.14 35.85 -0.32
C GLY A 923 6.10 34.66 -0.33
N VAL A 924 5.61 33.42 -0.33
CA VAL A 924 6.48 32.24 -0.52
C VAL A 924 7.01 32.15 -1.96
N LEU A 925 6.18 32.43 -2.97
CA LEU A 925 6.60 32.47 -4.38
C LEU A 925 7.65 33.56 -4.66
N GLU A 926 7.50 34.72 -4.01
CA GLU A 926 8.41 35.87 -4.15
C GLU A 926 9.66 35.75 -3.28
N GLY A 927 9.77 34.70 -2.44
CA GLY A 927 10.89 34.53 -1.51
C GLY A 927 10.96 35.64 -0.45
N LYS A 928 9.79 36.06 0.08
CA LYS A 928 9.64 37.10 1.12
C LYS A 928 9.70 36.52 2.54
N TYR A 929 9.16 35.32 2.73
CA TYR A 929 8.95 34.73 4.05
C TYR A 929 9.86 33.54 4.32
N ILE A 930 10.25 33.38 5.59
CA ILE A 930 10.93 32.18 6.09
C ILE A 930 9.97 30.99 5.91
N ILE A 931 10.46 29.87 5.37
CA ILE A 931 9.70 28.62 5.22
C ILE A 931 10.32 27.44 5.97
N ASP A 932 11.55 27.61 6.48
CA ASP A 932 12.28 26.60 7.25
C ASP A 932 13.12 27.26 8.35
N ARG A 933 12.93 26.79 9.59
CA ARG A 933 13.66 27.28 10.77
C ARG A 933 15.13 26.89 10.77
N LYS A 934 15.47 25.72 10.23
CA LYS A 934 16.86 25.24 10.12
C LYS A 934 17.61 25.93 8.99
N ARG A 935 16.90 26.30 7.92
CA ARG A 935 17.47 26.86 6.68
C ARG A 935 16.79 28.19 6.35
N GLN A 936 17.09 29.22 7.12
CA GLN A 936 16.39 30.52 7.06
C GLN A 936 16.58 31.31 5.75
N SER A 937 17.56 30.93 4.92
CA SER A 937 17.80 31.48 3.58
C SER A 937 17.17 30.67 2.45
N LEU A 938 16.45 29.59 2.77
CA LEU A 938 15.77 28.73 1.79
C LEU A 938 14.60 29.48 1.16
N ILE A 939 14.58 29.53 -0.17
CA ILE A 939 13.49 30.09 -0.96
C ILE A 939 12.97 29.03 -1.94
N PHE A 940 11.71 29.14 -2.30
CA PHE A 940 11.19 28.38 -3.44
C PHE A 940 11.80 28.94 -4.74
N SER A 941 12.23 28.03 -5.63
CA SER A 941 12.73 28.37 -6.95
C SER A 941 11.96 27.54 -7.98
N GLY A 942 11.05 28.17 -8.70
CA GLY A 942 10.21 27.54 -9.71
C GLY A 942 9.36 28.57 -10.44
N ASN A 943 8.77 28.17 -11.55
CA ASN A 943 7.90 29.02 -12.36
C ASN A 943 6.48 28.45 -12.42
N LEU A 944 5.55 29.17 -11.83
CA LEU A 944 4.11 28.90 -11.88
C LEU A 944 3.33 30.21 -11.77
N THR A 945 2.07 30.16 -12.14
CA THR A 945 1.12 31.26 -11.97
C THR A 945 0.09 30.90 -10.90
N MET A 946 -0.33 31.91 -10.13
CA MET A 946 -1.43 31.80 -9.17
C MET A 946 -2.51 32.84 -9.50
N LYS A 947 -3.78 32.41 -9.59
CA LYS A 947 -4.91 33.25 -9.95
C LYS A 947 -6.08 33.06 -8.98
N ASN A 948 -6.69 34.14 -8.51
CA ASN A 948 -7.93 34.05 -7.73
C ASN A 948 -9.14 33.98 -8.67
N LEU A 949 -9.86 32.86 -8.68
CA LEU A 949 -11.00 32.63 -9.57
C LEU A 949 -12.31 33.26 -9.07
N LYS A 950 -12.33 33.88 -7.89
CA LYS A 950 -13.46 34.68 -7.40
C LYS A 950 -13.40 36.14 -7.85
N ASP A 951 -12.20 36.62 -8.18
CA ASP A 951 -11.93 37.99 -8.63
C ASP A 951 -12.49 38.23 -10.04
N GLU A 952 -12.97 39.44 -10.31
CA GLU A 952 -13.43 39.87 -11.65
C GLU A 952 -12.31 39.78 -12.69
N LYS A 953 -11.05 39.99 -12.27
CA LYS A 953 -9.86 39.81 -13.11
C LYS A 953 -9.72 38.38 -13.64
N ALA A 954 -10.48 37.42 -13.10
CA ALA A 954 -10.49 36.07 -13.63
C ALA A 954 -11.16 35.95 -15.00
N GLY A 955 -11.97 36.93 -15.41
CA GLY A 955 -12.66 36.96 -16.70
C GLY A 955 -13.58 35.76 -16.86
N SER A 956 -13.56 35.11 -18.03
CA SER A 956 -14.36 33.90 -18.31
C SER A 956 -14.02 32.70 -17.43
N SER A 957 -12.85 32.69 -16.78
CA SER A 957 -12.48 31.68 -15.79
C SER A 957 -13.09 31.93 -14.42
N ARG A 958 -13.78 33.06 -14.19
CA ARG A 958 -14.40 33.36 -12.89
C ARG A 958 -15.41 32.26 -12.53
N ARG A 959 -15.34 31.77 -11.31
CA ARG A 959 -16.21 30.70 -10.82
C ARG A 959 -16.85 31.09 -9.50
N THR A 960 -18.05 30.59 -9.28
CA THR A 960 -18.69 30.54 -7.97
C THR A 960 -19.02 29.10 -7.62
N ASN A 961 -19.44 28.82 -6.37
CA ASN A 961 -19.75 27.45 -5.98
C ASN A 961 -20.95 27.37 -5.03
N VAL A 962 -21.69 26.28 -5.20
CA VAL A 962 -22.81 25.88 -4.35
C VAL A 962 -22.60 24.43 -3.93
N ALA A 963 -23.31 23.97 -2.90
CA ALA A 963 -23.20 22.60 -2.42
C ALA A 963 -24.57 21.98 -2.19
N ILE A 964 -24.79 20.76 -2.69
CA ILE A 964 -26.01 19.99 -2.45
C ILE A 964 -25.65 18.77 -1.59
N GLN A 965 -26.24 18.67 -0.41
CA GLN A 965 -25.81 17.77 0.65
C GLN A 965 -27.02 16.95 1.14
N GLY A 966 -26.95 15.62 1.05
CA GLY A 966 -27.99 14.71 1.52
C GLY A 966 -28.32 13.56 0.56
N PRO A 967 -29.09 12.55 1.02
CA PRO A 967 -29.37 11.32 0.28
C PRO A 967 -29.87 11.49 -1.16
N THR A 968 -30.67 12.53 -1.42
CA THR A 968 -31.30 12.77 -2.74
C THR A 968 -30.49 13.67 -3.67
N SER A 969 -29.30 14.11 -3.24
CA SER A 969 -28.45 15.03 -4.02
C SER A 969 -28.10 14.45 -5.40
N LEU A 970 -27.71 13.17 -5.48
CA LEU A 970 -27.38 12.51 -6.75
C LEU A 970 -28.59 12.40 -7.68
N LEU A 971 -29.77 12.10 -7.14
CA LEU A 971 -31.00 12.01 -7.93
C LEU A 971 -31.34 13.35 -8.57
N THR A 972 -31.16 14.44 -7.81
CA THR A 972 -31.38 15.80 -8.29
C THR A 972 -30.41 16.15 -9.42
N LEU A 973 -29.11 15.89 -9.25
CA LEU A 973 -28.10 16.19 -10.27
C LEU A 973 -28.27 15.34 -11.53
N VAL A 974 -28.65 14.06 -11.39
CA VAL A 974 -28.96 13.18 -12.52
C VAL A 974 -30.19 13.67 -13.29
N ALA A 975 -31.22 14.15 -12.58
CA ALA A 975 -32.41 14.71 -13.21
C ALA A 975 -32.15 16.06 -13.92
N LEU A 976 -31.11 16.79 -13.48
CA LEU A 976 -30.67 18.06 -14.08
C LEU A 976 -29.73 17.86 -15.28
N ALA A 977 -29.24 16.64 -15.51
CA ALA A 977 -28.25 16.37 -16.54
C ALA A 977 -28.80 16.57 -17.96
N ASP A 978 -28.05 17.31 -18.79
CA ASP A 978 -28.47 17.65 -20.15
C ASP A 978 -28.49 16.43 -21.10
N SER A 979 -27.85 15.32 -20.72
CA SER A 979 -27.86 14.07 -21.50
C SER A 979 -27.66 12.82 -20.63
N PRO A 980 -28.01 11.63 -21.13
CA PRO A 980 -27.73 10.35 -20.46
C PRO A 980 -26.23 10.12 -20.17
N THR A 981 -25.34 10.64 -21.02
CA THR A 981 -23.89 10.54 -20.83
C THR A 981 -23.42 11.33 -19.62
N GLU A 982 -23.93 12.56 -19.44
CA GLU A 982 -23.62 13.39 -18.28
C GLU A 982 -24.19 12.77 -16.99
N ALA A 983 -25.41 12.22 -17.05
CA ALA A 983 -25.99 11.47 -15.95
C ALA A 983 -25.15 10.23 -15.57
N ALA A 984 -24.58 9.53 -16.55
CA ALA A 984 -23.71 8.38 -16.31
C ALA A 984 -22.41 8.78 -15.59
N LYS A 985 -21.78 9.90 -15.98
CA LYS A 985 -20.60 10.45 -15.28
C LYS A 985 -20.90 10.74 -13.81
N LEU A 986 -22.05 11.36 -13.51
CA LEU A 986 -22.46 11.66 -12.13
C LEU A 986 -22.69 10.40 -11.30
N LYS A 987 -23.34 9.37 -11.86
CA LYS A 987 -23.56 8.08 -11.19
C LYS A 987 -22.25 7.34 -10.90
N GLY A 988 -21.25 7.48 -11.78
CA GLY A 988 -19.92 6.89 -11.62
C GLY A 988 -19.00 7.60 -10.62
N LEU A 989 -19.38 8.79 -10.13
CA LEU A 989 -18.49 9.64 -9.35
C LEU A 989 -18.21 9.08 -7.94
N ARG A 990 -16.95 8.79 -7.64
CA ARG A 990 -16.53 8.30 -6.30
C ARG A 990 -16.22 9.47 -5.37
N ARG A 991 -16.18 9.21 -4.06
CA ARG A 991 -15.91 10.24 -3.05
C ARG A 991 -14.53 10.84 -3.27
N SER A 992 -14.42 12.16 -3.14
CA SER A 992 -13.19 12.93 -3.40
C SER A 992 -12.72 12.89 -4.85
N GLU A 993 -13.64 12.65 -5.79
CA GLU A 993 -13.43 12.83 -7.23
C GLU A 993 -14.35 13.94 -7.76
N PHE A 994 -14.02 14.48 -8.93
CA PHE A 994 -14.85 15.44 -9.65
C PHE A 994 -14.93 15.09 -11.14
N VAL A 995 -15.97 15.61 -11.79
CA VAL A 995 -16.17 15.51 -13.25
C VAL A 995 -16.64 16.83 -13.81
N TRP A 996 -16.27 17.09 -15.06
CA TRP A 996 -16.83 18.16 -15.87
C TRP A 996 -18.07 17.64 -16.60
N VAL A 997 -19.20 18.33 -16.37
CA VAL A 997 -20.51 17.95 -16.90
C VAL A 997 -21.28 19.17 -17.38
N LYS A 998 -22.21 18.95 -18.33
CA LYS A 998 -23.21 19.96 -18.68
C LYS A 998 -24.47 19.73 -17.87
N LEU A 999 -24.76 20.68 -16.97
CA LEU A 999 -25.96 20.72 -16.14
C LEU A 999 -26.62 22.06 -16.34
N ALA A 1000 -27.95 22.06 -16.54
CA ALA A 1000 -28.67 23.29 -16.77
C ALA A 1000 -28.00 24.10 -17.90
N LYS A 1001 -27.66 23.48 -19.04
CA LYS A 1001 -27.00 24.17 -20.18
C LYS A 1001 -25.67 24.89 -19.88
N SER A 1002 -25.06 24.67 -18.71
CA SER A 1002 -23.79 25.26 -18.29
C SER A 1002 -22.74 24.18 -18.12
N GLU A 1003 -21.49 24.46 -18.52
CA GLU A 1003 -20.35 23.60 -18.23
C GLU A 1003 -19.89 23.83 -16.78
N ILE A 1004 -19.97 22.78 -15.98
CA ILE A 1004 -19.85 22.85 -14.53
C ILE A 1004 -18.96 21.71 -14.04
N MET A 1005 -18.11 22.00 -13.05
CA MET A 1005 -17.39 20.95 -12.33
C MET A 1005 -18.22 20.50 -11.14
N VAL A 1006 -18.56 19.21 -11.09
CA VAL A 1006 -19.25 18.59 -9.95
C VAL A 1006 -18.26 17.71 -9.21
N ALA A 1007 -18.02 18.03 -7.95
CA ALA A 1007 -17.15 17.31 -7.05
C ALA A 1007 -17.96 16.53 -6.01
N ARG A 1008 -17.62 15.27 -5.76
CA ARG A 1008 -18.25 14.48 -4.68
C ARG A 1008 -17.53 14.71 -3.36
N THR A 1009 -17.68 15.93 -2.86
CA THR A 1009 -17.12 16.47 -1.62
C THR A 1009 -18.25 16.99 -0.73
N GLY A 1010 -18.00 17.08 0.57
CA GLY A 1010 -19.04 17.52 1.51
C GLY A 1010 -18.53 17.74 2.91
N TYR A 1011 -19.25 18.61 3.63
CA TYR A 1011 -18.88 19.15 4.94
C TYR A 1011 -20.00 18.98 5.98
N THR A 1012 -21.03 18.18 5.69
CA THR A 1012 -22.23 18.01 6.53
C THR A 1012 -22.35 16.63 7.20
N GLY A 1013 -21.41 15.71 6.91
CA GLY A 1013 -21.43 14.32 7.39
C GLY A 1013 -22.20 13.34 6.50
N GLU A 1014 -22.86 13.83 5.45
CA GLU A 1014 -23.67 13.01 4.55
C GLU A 1014 -22.86 12.02 3.68
N ARG A 1015 -23.44 10.86 3.40
CA ARG A 1015 -22.83 9.83 2.53
C ARG A 1015 -22.85 10.23 1.05
N ILE A 1016 -23.84 11.03 0.67
CA ILE A 1016 -24.05 11.56 -0.67
C ILE A 1016 -24.07 13.07 -0.55
N ALA A 1017 -23.06 13.71 -1.14
CA ALA A 1017 -22.80 15.13 -1.01
C ALA A 1017 -21.98 15.58 -2.22
N PHE A 1018 -22.28 16.78 -2.72
CA PHE A 1018 -21.57 17.36 -3.85
C PHE A 1018 -21.33 18.86 -3.65
N GLU A 1019 -20.21 19.33 -4.16
CA GLU A 1019 -19.94 20.73 -4.44
C GLU A 1019 -19.92 20.95 -5.94
N ILE A 1020 -20.41 22.11 -6.37
CA ILE A 1020 -20.71 22.42 -7.76
C ILE A 1020 -20.08 23.77 -8.07
N TYR A 1021 -19.10 23.79 -8.98
CA TYR A 1021 -18.38 24.99 -9.39
C TYR A 1021 -18.92 25.49 -10.73
N ILE A 1022 -19.51 26.67 -10.69
CA ILE A 1022 -20.36 27.24 -11.74
C ILE A 1022 -19.69 28.50 -12.28
N PRO A 1023 -19.74 28.78 -13.59
CA PRO A 1023 -19.46 30.12 -14.12
C PRO A 1023 -20.25 31.18 -13.34
N TYR A 1024 -19.61 32.29 -12.97
CA TYR A 1024 -20.20 33.29 -12.06
C TYR A 1024 -21.57 33.80 -12.55
N GLU A 1025 -21.70 34.08 -13.85
CA GLU A 1025 -22.92 34.60 -14.47
C GLU A 1025 -24.07 33.59 -14.54
N ASP A 1026 -23.77 32.28 -14.54
CA ASP A 1026 -24.78 31.22 -14.61
C ASP A 1026 -25.38 30.87 -13.24
N ALA A 1027 -24.78 31.35 -12.15
CA ALA A 1027 -25.09 30.89 -10.80
C ALA A 1027 -26.55 31.06 -10.39
N PRO A 1028 -27.22 32.23 -10.59
CA PRO A 1028 -28.63 32.40 -10.22
C PRO A 1028 -29.55 31.41 -10.95
N ARG A 1029 -29.26 31.15 -12.22
CA ARG A 1029 -30.05 30.24 -13.06
C ARG A 1029 -29.88 28.80 -12.60
N VAL A 1030 -28.64 28.35 -12.43
CA VAL A 1030 -28.33 26.98 -11.97
C VAL A 1030 -28.89 26.73 -10.57
N TRP A 1031 -28.77 27.70 -9.64
CA TRP A 1031 -29.36 27.63 -8.30
C TRP A 1031 -30.87 27.37 -8.36
N ASN A 1032 -31.59 28.19 -9.13
CA ASN A 1032 -33.03 28.07 -9.27
C ASN A 1032 -33.47 26.79 -9.98
N GLU A 1033 -32.72 26.31 -10.99
CA GLU A 1033 -32.99 25.04 -11.65
C GLU A 1033 -32.78 23.84 -10.71
N ILE A 1034 -31.72 23.84 -9.87
CA ILE A 1034 -31.52 22.80 -8.86
C ILE A 1034 -32.69 22.76 -7.87
N LEU A 1035 -33.14 23.92 -7.37
CA LEU A 1035 -34.29 23.98 -6.46
C LEU A 1035 -35.59 23.51 -7.14
N SER A 1036 -35.81 23.91 -8.39
CA SER A 1036 -37.01 23.53 -9.15
C SER A 1036 -37.06 22.02 -9.43
N VAL A 1037 -35.98 21.45 -9.99
CA VAL A 1037 -35.89 20.01 -10.30
C VAL A 1037 -35.84 19.18 -9.01
N GLY A 1038 -35.16 19.69 -7.99
CA GLY A 1038 -34.99 19.07 -6.68
C GLY A 1038 -36.23 19.08 -5.78
N ALA A 1039 -37.20 19.96 -6.04
CA ALA A 1039 -38.42 20.09 -5.22
C ALA A 1039 -39.17 18.76 -5.07
N LYS A 1040 -39.28 17.97 -6.15
CA LYS A 1040 -39.92 16.63 -6.12
C LYS A 1040 -39.15 15.59 -5.29
N TYR A 1041 -37.89 15.87 -4.97
CA TYR A 1041 -37.04 15.06 -4.10
C TYR A 1041 -36.89 15.66 -2.69
N GLY A 1042 -37.55 16.78 -2.40
CA GLY A 1042 -37.52 17.45 -1.11
C GLY A 1042 -36.31 18.37 -0.89
N VAL A 1043 -35.60 18.77 -1.95
CA VAL A 1043 -34.46 19.70 -1.84
C VAL A 1043 -34.92 21.05 -1.29
N LYS A 1044 -34.19 21.59 -0.30
CA LYS A 1044 -34.45 22.92 0.28
C LYS A 1044 -33.20 23.80 0.26
N PRO A 1045 -33.33 25.14 0.13
CA PRO A 1045 -32.21 26.04 0.37
C PRO A 1045 -31.87 26.04 1.87
N CYS A 1046 -30.57 25.98 2.19
CA CYS A 1046 -30.07 25.90 3.56
C CYS A 1046 -29.01 26.98 3.84
N GLY A 1047 -29.14 27.65 4.98
CA GLY A 1047 -28.26 28.72 5.42
C GLY A 1047 -27.12 28.27 6.34
N LEU A 1048 -26.35 29.23 6.84
CA LEU A 1048 -25.18 28.99 7.69
C LEU A 1048 -25.49 28.22 8.99
N GLY A 1049 -26.69 28.39 9.58
CA GLY A 1049 -27.08 27.67 10.79
C GLY A 1049 -27.30 26.17 10.57
N ALA A 1050 -27.85 25.79 9.41
CA ALA A 1050 -27.98 24.38 9.03
C ALA A 1050 -26.61 23.75 8.74
N ARG A 1051 -25.71 24.50 8.10
CA ARG A 1051 -24.30 24.07 7.93
C ARG A 1051 -23.67 23.80 9.30
N ASP A 1052 -23.80 24.75 10.23
CA ASP A 1052 -23.18 24.65 11.54
C ASP A 1052 -23.73 23.49 12.39
N SER A 1053 -25.04 23.32 12.41
CA SER A 1053 -25.67 22.20 13.11
C SER A 1053 -25.31 20.84 12.53
N THR A 1054 -25.32 20.69 11.20
CA THR A 1054 -25.02 19.40 10.56
C THR A 1054 -23.54 19.00 10.68
N ARG A 1055 -22.60 19.95 10.57
CA ARG A 1055 -21.17 19.69 10.77
C ARG A 1055 -20.83 19.36 12.22
N THR A 1056 -21.41 20.08 13.19
CA THR A 1056 -21.20 19.80 14.62
C THR A 1056 -21.78 18.44 15.01
N GLU A 1057 -22.97 18.10 14.53
CA GLU A 1057 -23.54 16.77 14.74
C GLU A 1057 -22.66 15.67 14.18
N ALA A 1058 -22.09 15.88 12.99
CA ALA A 1058 -21.19 14.93 12.34
C ALA A 1058 -19.79 14.87 12.97
N GLY A 1059 -19.46 15.78 13.89
CA GLY A 1059 -18.14 15.87 14.52
C GLY A 1059 -17.04 16.41 13.59
N LEU A 1060 -17.42 17.16 12.54
CA LEU A 1060 -16.46 17.73 11.58
C LEU A 1060 -15.88 19.05 12.15
N PRO A 1061 -14.54 19.22 12.14
CA PRO A 1061 -13.89 20.41 12.65
C PRO A 1061 -14.14 21.61 11.72
N LEU A 1062 -14.17 22.80 12.32
CA LEU A 1062 -14.20 24.07 11.62
C LEU A 1062 -12.98 24.91 12.01
N TYR A 1063 -12.35 25.57 11.04
CA TYR A 1063 -11.27 26.53 11.29
C TYR A 1063 -11.69 27.58 12.33
N GLY A 1064 -10.79 27.88 13.28
CA GLY A 1064 -11.03 28.82 14.37
C GLY A 1064 -11.78 28.24 15.56
N HIS A 1065 -12.43 27.07 15.42
CA HIS A 1065 -13.19 26.40 16.48
C HIS A 1065 -12.51 25.11 16.96
N GLU A 1066 -12.39 24.13 16.07
CA GLU A 1066 -11.79 22.81 16.36
C GLU A 1066 -10.44 22.60 15.66
N LEU A 1067 -9.95 23.63 14.98
CA LEU A 1067 -8.68 23.64 14.26
C LEU A 1067 -8.12 25.06 14.30
N ALA A 1068 -6.81 25.19 14.55
CA ALA A 1068 -6.15 26.49 14.66
C ALA A 1068 -6.82 27.39 15.73
N GLY A 1069 -6.91 28.69 15.47
CA GLY A 1069 -7.62 29.66 16.31
C GLY A 1069 -6.96 29.94 17.66
N PRO A 1070 -7.69 30.57 18.60
CA PRO A 1070 -7.13 31.00 19.90
C PRO A 1070 -6.64 29.85 20.78
N LEU A 1071 -7.16 28.64 20.58
CA LEU A 1071 -6.76 27.43 21.32
C LEU A 1071 -5.56 26.72 20.68
N ASN A 1072 -5.13 27.18 19.49
CA ASN A 1072 -4.07 26.65 18.65
C ASN A 1072 -4.13 25.11 18.52
N ILE A 1073 -5.30 24.62 18.10
CA ILE A 1073 -5.58 23.18 18.03
C ILE A 1073 -4.88 22.57 16.81
N THR A 1074 -4.05 21.54 17.02
CA THR A 1074 -3.37 20.87 15.91
C THR A 1074 -4.30 19.93 15.14
N PRO A 1075 -3.99 19.57 13.87
CA PRO A 1075 -4.74 18.57 13.13
C PRO A 1075 -4.91 17.24 13.86
N ALA A 1076 -3.90 16.80 14.61
CA ALA A 1076 -3.99 15.56 15.35
C ALA A 1076 -4.87 15.66 16.59
N GLU A 1077 -4.86 16.80 17.30
CA GLU A 1077 -5.82 17.08 18.37
C GLU A 1077 -7.26 17.15 17.82
N ALA A 1078 -7.47 17.66 16.61
CA ALA A 1078 -8.77 17.74 15.94
C ALA A 1078 -9.34 16.39 15.46
N GLY A 1079 -8.53 15.32 15.49
CA GLY A 1079 -8.87 13.99 14.95
C GLY A 1079 -8.61 13.83 13.45
N TYR A 1080 -7.81 14.71 12.84
CA TYR A 1080 -7.56 14.79 11.39
C TYR A 1080 -6.07 14.63 11.02
N ALA A 1081 -5.27 13.99 11.88
CA ALA A 1081 -3.87 13.65 11.61
C ALA A 1081 -3.65 12.91 10.27
N ALA A 1082 -4.67 12.21 9.77
CA ALA A 1082 -4.67 11.51 8.49
C ALA A 1082 -4.27 12.37 7.29
N PHE A 1083 -4.46 13.69 7.37
CA PHE A 1083 -4.18 14.63 6.28
C PHE A 1083 -2.82 15.32 6.41
N VAL A 1084 -2.06 15.01 7.46
CA VAL A 1084 -0.68 15.45 7.65
C VAL A 1084 0.27 14.30 7.28
N LYS A 1085 1.00 14.43 6.17
CA LYS A 1085 1.88 13.38 5.66
C LYS A 1085 3.30 13.58 6.15
N TYR A 1086 3.56 13.22 7.40
CA TYR A 1086 4.91 13.26 7.98
C TYR A 1086 5.96 12.47 7.21
N HIS A 1087 5.57 11.53 6.35
CA HIS A 1087 6.53 10.82 5.52
C HIS A 1087 7.07 11.62 4.33
N LYS A 1088 6.44 12.75 4.00
CA LYS A 1088 7.03 13.68 3.03
C LYS A 1088 8.38 14.17 3.54
N PRO A 1089 9.41 14.29 2.68
CA PRO A 1089 10.70 14.82 3.10
C PRO A 1089 10.61 16.24 3.68
N PHE A 1090 9.73 17.06 3.11
CA PHE A 1090 9.50 18.44 3.52
C PHE A 1090 8.06 18.88 3.27
N PHE A 1091 7.55 19.71 4.17
CA PHE A 1091 6.52 20.73 3.94
C PHE A 1091 6.72 21.81 5.00
N VAL A 1092 6.24 23.04 4.77
CA VAL A 1092 6.44 24.13 5.73
C VAL A 1092 5.85 23.76 7.10
N GLY A 1093 6.63 23.93 8.17
CA GLY A 1093 6.18 23.61 9.54
C GLY A 1093 6.15 22.12 9.91
N ARG A 1094 6.61 21.22 9.03
CA ARG A 1094 6.60 19.76 9.25
C ARG A 1094 7.22 19.32 10.58
N GLU A 1095 8.48 19.69 10.82
CA GLU A 1095 9.20 19.19 12.00
C GLU A 1095 8.61 19.72 13.31
N PRO A 1096 8.33 21.03 13.46
CA PRO A 1096 7.67 21.53 14.67
C PRO A 1096 6.29 20.91 14.90
N LEU A 1097 5.49 20.70 13.85
CA LEU A 1097 4.18 20.08 13.97
C LEU A 1097 4.27 18.61 14.42
N LEU A 1098 5.24 17.86 13.88
CA LEU A 1098 5.53 16.48 14.33
C LEU A 1098 5.90 16.44 15.82
N GLU A 1099 6.71 17.38 16.28
CA GLU A 1099 7.10 17.48 17.70
C GLU A 1099 5.93 17.87 18.61
N LYS A 1100 5.05 18.78 18.15
CA LYS A 1100 3.79 19.12 18.86
C LYS A 1100 2.89 17.89 18.99
N ASP A 1101 2.72 17.13 17.90
CA ASP A 1101 1.86 15.95 17.88
C ASP A 1101 2.41 14.81 18.76
N LYS A 1102 3.74 14.60 18.80
CA LYS A 1102 4.37 13.62 19.71
C LYS A 1102 4.11 13.95 21.18
N LYS A 1103 4.05 15.24 21.54
CA LYS A 1103 3.86 15.74 22.91
C LYS A 1103 2.40 16.05 23.26
N ARG A 1104 1.44 15.71 22.40
CA ARG A 1104 0.03 16.09 22.56
C ARG A 1104 -0.60 15.49 23.82
N THR A 1105 -1.25 16.34 24.61
CA THR A 1105 -1.97 15.98 25.84
C THR A 1105 -3.48 16.20 25.73
N ARG A 1106 -3.97 16.82 24.65
CA ARG A 1106 -5.38 17.16 24.45
C ARG A 1106 -5.93 16.52 23.17
N GLU A 1107 -7.26 16.43 23.07
CA GLU A 1107 -7.96 15.91 21.90
C GLU A 1107 -9.41 16.44 21.87
N ILE A 1108 -9.93 16.67 20.66
CA ILE A 1108 -11.32 17.04 20.46
C ILE A 1108 -12.19 15.79 20.56
N VAL A 1109 -13.17 15.84 21.46
CA VAL A 1109 -14.23 14.83 21.56
C VAL A 1109 -15.55 15.38 21.06
N ARG A 1110 -16.48 14.47 20.76
CA ARG A 1110 -17.90 14.81 20.60
C ARG A 1110 -18.65 14.43 21.88
N PHE A 1111 -19.58 15.26 22.31
CA PHE A 1111 -20.40 15.01 23.49
C PHE A 1111 -21.89 15.21 23.22
N ARG A 1112 -22.73 14.60 24.06
CA ARG A 1112 -24.18 14.82 24.10
C ARG A 1112 -24.60 15.23 25.51
N VAL A 1113 -25.38 16.30 25.63
CA VAL A 1113 -26.01 16.70 26.89
C VAL A 1113 -27.10 15.69 27.22
N VAL A 1114 -27.12 15.16 28.45
CA VAL A 1114 -28.01 14.05 28.82
C VAL A 1114 -29.45 14.50 29.04
N THR A 1115 -29.65 15.77 29.40
CA THR A 1115 -30.97 16.33 29.72
C THR A 1115 -31.56 17.08 28.52
N LYS A 1116 -32.77 16.68 28.12
CA LYS A 1116 -33.55 17.39 27.09
C LYS A 1116 -34.01 18.74 27.63
N GLY A 1117 -33.90 19.81 26.83
CA GLY A 1117 -34.26 21.17 27.27
C GLY A 1117 -33.31 21.80 28.29
N ALA A 1118 -32.10 21.24 28.46
CA ALA A 1118 -31.03 21.82 29.27
C ALA A 1118 -30.67 23.25 28.82
N ARG A 1119 -30.00 24.02 29.70
CA ARG A 1119 -29.44 25.34 29.32
C ARG A 1119 -28.51 25.20 28.13
N THR A 1120 -28.53 26.19 27.24
CA THR A 1120 -27.73 26.17 26.01
C THR A 1120 -26.25 26.21 26.34
N VAL A 1121 -25.55 25.15 25.94
CA VAL A 1121 -24.09 25.07 25.95
C VAL A 1121 -23.55 25.87 24.76
N LYS A 1122 -22.46 26.60 24.97
CA LYS A 1122 -21.86 27.53 24.00
C LYS A 1122 -20.35 27.30 23.87
N ASN A 1123 -19.78 27.81 22.78
CA ASN A 1123 -18.33 27.90 22.62
C ASN A 1123 -17.72 28.70 23.79
N GLY A 1124 -16.63 28.19 24.37
CA GLY A 1124 -15.92 28.79 25.51
C GLY A 1124 -16.36 28.25 26.88
N ASP A 1125 -17.48 27.53 26.95
CA ASP A 1125 -17.96 26.97 28.21
C ASP A 1125 -16.94 25.98 28.81
N THR A 1126 -16.76 26.07 30.13
CA THR A 1126 -15.77 25.24 30.83
C THR A 1126 -16.29 23.83 31.06
N VAL A 1127 -15.45 22.84 30.72
CA VAL A 1127 -15.72 21.42 30.97
C VAL A 1127 -14.93 20.97 32.20
N VAL A 1128 -15.62 20.35 33.15
CA VAL A 1128 -15.02 19.77 34.36
C VAL A 1128 -15.27 18.26 34.44
N SER A 1129 -14.41 17.56 35.18
CA SER A 1129 -14.62 16.16 35.52
C SER A 1129 -15.88 16.01 36.37
N ALA A 1130 -16.82 15.18 35.92
CA ALA A 1130 -18.06 14.90 36.64
C ALA A 1130 -17.85 14.34 38.07
N ARG A 1131 -16.70 13.72 38.34
CA ARG A 1131 -16.35 13.08 39.62
C ARG A 1131 -15.45 13.93 40.52
N ARG A 1132 -14.51 14.67 39.95
CA ARG A 1132 -13.45 15.37 40.70
C ARG A 1132 -13.61 16.90 40.69
N SER A 1133 -14.56 17.43 39.92
CA SER A 1133 -14.81 18.88 39.77
C SER A 1133 -13.58 19.72 39.36
N ILE A 1134 -12.58 19.09 38.73
CA ILE A 1134 -11.42 19.77 38.16
C ILE A 1134 -11.69 20.16 36.70
N LYS A 1135 -11.18 21.31 36.25
CA LYS A 1135 -11.23 21.70 34.84
C LYS A 1135 -10.42 20.71 34.00
N ILE A 1136 -11.08 20.13 32.99
CA ILE A 1136 -10.48 19.14 32.08
C ILE A 1136 -10.52 19.57 30.61
N GLY A 1137 -11.23 20.66 30.29
CA GLY A 1137 -11.31 21.15 28.92
C GLY A 1137 -12.26 22.34 28.74
N THR A 1138 -12.55 22.62 27.47
CA THR A 1138 -13.42 23.72 27.03
C THR A 1138 -14.26 23.29 25.83
N VAL A 1139 -15.51 23.72 25.78
CA VAL A 1139 -16.40 23.51 24.63
C VAL A 1139 -15.97 24.38 23.46
N THR A 1140 -15.88 23.79 22.26
CA THR A 1140 -15.50 24.50 21.03
C THR A 1140 -16.70 24.76 20.12
N SER A 1141 -17.71 23.88 20.15
CA SER A 1141 -18.98 24.04 19.43
C SER A 1141 -20.10 23.29 20.13
N ALA A 1142 -21.34 23.78 20.05
CA ALA A 1142 -22.53 23.09 20.54
C ALA A 1142 -23.78 23.55 19.79
N VAL A 1143 -24.67 22.61 19.48
CA VAL A 1143 -25.89 22.84 18.68
C VAL A 1143 -27.05 22.03 19.24
N LEU A 1144 -28.27 22.54 19.04
CA LEU A 1144 -29.52 21.83 19.35
C LEU A 1144 -29.97 21.02 18.13
N LEU A 1145 -30.19 19.71 18.31
CA LEU A 1145 -30.70 18.83 17.26
C LEU A 1145 -32.23 18.81 17.20
N PRO A 1146 -32.84 18.37 16.08
CA PRO A 1146 -34.29 18.23 15.95
C PRO A 1146 -34.95 17.31 17.00
N ASP A 1147 -34.21 16.35 17.58
CA ASP A 1147 -34.69 15.48 18.66
C ASP A 1147 -34.83 16.19 20.03
N GLY A 1148 -34.33 17.43 20.11
CA GLY A 1148 -34.34 18.31 21.28
C GLY A 1148 -33.14 18.13 22.23
N TYR A 1149 -32.15 17.32 21.86
CA TYR A 1149 -30.90 17.19 22.61
C TYR A 1149 -29.82 18.11 22.04
N GLN A 1150 -28.91 18.53 22.91
CA GLN A 1150 -27.72 19.26 22.48
C GLN A 1150 -26.56 18.30 22.24
N VAL A 1151 -25.86 18.50 21.14
CA VAL A 1151 -24.60 17.84 20.83
C VAL A 1151 -23.53 18.88 20.57
N GLY A 1152 -22.29 18.55 20.89
CA GLY A 1152 -21.19 19.49 20.74
C GLY A 1152 -19.85 18.81 20.65
N MET A 1153 -18.82 19.64 20.56
CA MET A 1153 -17.42 19.26 20.57
C MET A 1153 -16.68 20.04 21.65
N ALA A 1154 -15.70 19.38 22.27
CA ALA A 1154 -14.88 19.98 23.32
C ALA A 1154 -13.44 19.51 23.21
N LEU A 1155 -12.50 20.41 23.47
CA LEU A 1155 -11.08 20.09 23.60
C LEU A 1155 -10.84 19.64 25.04
N LEU A 1156 -10.53 18.36 25.23
CA LEU A 1156 -10.32 17.77 26.55
C LEU A 1156 -8.90 17.26 26.71
N ASP A 1157 -8.45 17.15 27.95
CA ASP A 1157 -7.30 16.32 28.30
C ASP A 1157 -7.56 14.86 27.88
N ARG A 1158 -6.57 14.23 27.24
CA ARG A 1158 -6.68 12.90 26.63
C ARG A 1158 -7.10 11.81 27.61
N THR A 1159 -6.83 11.99 28.91
CA THR A 1159 -7.24 11.04 29.95
C THR A 1159 -8.77 10.97 30.16
N TYR A 1160 -9.54 11.93 29.64
CA TYR A 1160 -11.01 12.01 29.76
C TYR A 1160 -11.76 11.83 28.44
N THR A 1161 -11.13 11.25 27.42
CA THR A 1161 -11.67 11.17 26.04
C THR A 1161 -12.36 9.86 25.71
N ALA A 1162 -12.36 8.89 26.63
CA ALA A 1162 -12.98 7.59 26.41
C ALA A 1162 -14.50 7.73 26.23
N LEU A 1163 -15.07 6.93 25.32
CA LEU A 1163 -16.52 6.87 25.09
C LEU A 1163 -17.26 6.56 26.39
N GLY A 1164 -18.39 7.24 26.63
CA GLY A 1164 -19.19 7.11 27.84
C GLY A 1164 -18.64 7.89 29.05
N THR A 1165 -17.50 8.58 28.94
CA THR A 1165 -17.00 9.43 30.03
C THR A 1165 -18.02 10.52 30.34
N GLU A 1166 -18.43 10.63 31.60
CA GLU A 1166 -19.32 11.68 32.08
C GLU A 1166 -18.58 13.02 32.25
N LEU A 1167 -19.21 14.07 31.77
CA LEU A 1167 -18.74 15.45 31.79
C LEU A 1167 -19.74 16.32 32.54
N ALA A 1168 -19.24 17.39 33.15
CA ALA A 1168 -20.05 18.50 33.66
C ALA A 1168 -19.61 19.78 32.94
N ILE A 1169 -20.54 20.46 32.30
CA ILE A 1169 -20.29 21.67 31.49
C ILE A 1169 -20.96 22.84 32.18
N PHE A 1170 -20.24 23.91 32.46
CA PHE A 1170 -20.82 25.13 33.03
C PHE A 1170 -21.24 26.09 31.92
N PRO A 1171 -22.56 26.24 31.64
CA PRO A 1171 -23.00 27.12 30.58
C PRO A 1171 -22.82 28.58 30.99
N SER A 1172 -22.21 29.38 30.11
CA SER A 1172 -22.04 30.80 30.34
C SER A 1172 -23.39 31.53 30.34
N PRO A 1173 -23.64 32.43 31.32
CA PRO A 1173 -24.92 33.13 31.44
C PRO A 1173 -25.22 33.99 30.20
N HIS A 1174 -26.50 34.28 29.96
CA HIS A 1174 -26.93 35.08 28.79
C HIS A 1174 -26.58 36.58 28.89
N LYS A 1175 -26.22 37.06 30.08
CA LYS A 1175 -25.69 38.41 30.35
C LYS A 1175 -24.44 38.25 31.22
N GLU A 1176 -23.46 39.15 31.10
CA GLU A 1176 -22.35 39.21 32.06
C GLU A 1176 -22.95 39.41 33.46
N VAL A 1177 -22.72 38.44 34.34
CA VAL A 1177 -23.13 38.51 35.74
C VAL A 1177 -21.85 38.74 36.53
N GLU A 1178 -21.82 39.80 37.32
CA GLU A 1178 -20.73 40.06 38.25
C GLU A 1178 -20.78 38.98 39.35
N LEU A 1179 -19.90 37.97 39.24
CA LEU A 1179 -19.87 36.86 40.17
C LEU A 1179 -19.16 37.31 41.46
N LYS A 1180 -19.82 37.11 42.60
CA LYS A 1180 -19.16 37.28 43.89
C LYS A 1180 -17.99 36.28 44.01
N PRO A 1181 -16.81 36.72 44.48
CA PRO A 1181 -15.73 35.79 44.78
C PRO A 1181 -16.18 34.79 45.86
N LEU A 1182 -15.61 33.58 45.85
CA LEU A 1182 -16.06 32.45 46.69
C LEU A 1182 -16.23 32.82 48.18
N GLY A 1183 -15.35 33.68 48.72
CA GLY A 1183 -15.39 34.15 50.11
C GLY A 1183 -16.46 35.21 50.43
N ALA A 1184 -17.18 35.73 49.43
CA ALA A 1184 -18.23 36.73 49.56
C ALA A 1184 -19.64 36.17 49.29
N LEU A 1185 -19.75 34.85 49.04
CA LEU A 1185 -21.03 34.18 48.83
C LEU A 1185 -21.80 34.04 50.15
N VAL A 1186 -23.07 34.41 50.15
CA VAL A 1186 -24.00 34.23 51.28
C VAL A 1186 -25.14 33.29 50.89
N ILE A 1187 -25.77 32.67 51.90
CA ILE A 1187 -26.95 31.82 51.68
C ILE A 1187 -28.04 32.65 51.01
N GLY A 1188 -28.55 32.17 49.87
CA GLY A 1188 -29.50 32.89 49.01
C GLY A 1188 -28.87 33.40 47.70
N ASP A 1189 -27.54 33.41 47.58
CA ASP A 1189 -26.86 33.73 46.33
C ASP A 1189 -27.07 32.64 45.26
N MET A 1190 -27.33 33.06 44.03
CA MET A 1190 -27.47 32.17 42.87
C MET A 1190 -26.09 31.75 42.36
N THR A 1191 -25.89 30.45 42.14
CA THR A 1191 -24.67 29.89 41.54
C THR A 1191 -24.98 29.15 40.24
N SER A 1192 -23.99 29.04 39.35
CA SER A 1192 -24.14 28.26 38.12
C SER A 1192 -24.04 26.77 38.43
N VAL A 1193 -25.10 26.03 38.12
CA VAL A 1193 -25.08 24.55 38.13
C VAL A 1193 -24.53 24.08 36.78
N PRO A 1194 -23.74 22.99 36.69
CA PRO A 1194 -23.32 22.45 35.40
C PRO A 1194 -24.42 21.60 34.75
N GLU A 1195 -24.44 21.55 33.43
CA GLU A 1195 -25.19 20.57 32.65
C GLU A 1195 -24.37 19.28 32.52
N ARG A 1196 -25.03 18.12 32.67
CA ARG A 1196 -24.39 16.81 32.51
C ARG A 1196 -24.30 16.45 31.04
N ALA A 1197 -23.14 15.96 30.60
CA ALA A 1197 -22.93 15.46 29.25
C ALA A 1197 -22.15 14.15 29.27
N ILE A 1198 -22.19 13.42 28.16
CA ILE A 1198 -21.40 12.19 27.97
C ILE A 1198 -20.58 12.29 26.70
N VAL A 1199 -19.35 11.76 26.73
CA VAL A 1199 -18.55 11.57 25.52
C VAL A 1199 -19.20 10.51 24.65
N ILE A 1200 -19.43 10.83 23.38
CA ILE A 1200 -20.00 9.93 22.37
C ILE A 1200 -19.02 9.74 21.21
N GLU A 1201 -19.34 8.84 20.27
CA GLU A 1201 -18.48 8.58 19.12
C GLU A 1201 -18.14 9.87 18.37
N ARG A 1202 -16.84 10.07 18.12
CA ARG A 1202 -16.29 11.27 17.47
C ARG A 1202 -17.00 11.55 16.14
N PHE A 1203 -17.14 10.51 15.33
CA PHE A 1203 -17.92 10.53 14.09
C PHE A 1203 -19.10 9.58 14.25
N PRO A 1204 -20.33 9.98 13.90
CA PRO A 1204 -21.48 9.07 13.94
C PRO A 1204 -21.20 7.78 13.15
N PRO A 1205 -21.70 6.62 13.61
CA PRO A 1205 -21.58 5.40 12.85
C PRO A 1205 -22.33 5.57 11.53
N LYS A 1206 -21.81 4.98 10.47
CA LYS A 1206 -22.48 4.98 9.16
C LYS A 1206 -23.78 4.18 9.31
N THR A 1207 -24.91 4.85 9.54
CA THR A 1207 -26.23 4.22 9.47
C THR A 1207 -26.40 3.59 8.08
N ILE A 1208 -26.89 2.34 8.07
CA ILE A 1208 -26.97 1.46 6.90
C ILE A 1208 -27.71 2.12 5.74
#